data_AF-A0A7X7MQS7-F1
#
_entry.id   AF-A0A7X7MQS7-F1
#
_cell.length_a   1.000
_cell.length_b   1.000
_cell.length_c   1.000
_cell.angle_alpha   90.00
_cell.angle_beta   90.00
_cell.angle_gamma   90.00
#
_symmetry.space_group_name_H-M   'P 1'
#
loop_
_entity.id
_entity.type
_entity.pdbx_description
1 polymer ?
#
loop_
_entity_poly.entity_id
_entity_poly.type
_entity_poly.pdbx_seq_one_letter_code
_entity_poly.pdbx_strand_id
1 'polypeptide(L)'
;HGFTNRPSWSAYTAWPDRPPEITLERPEASRLSLPPYDRLVCTGRAADDYGFSALTLIVKAEKRPEIALPLTASAPGAASTEVSGGPDLQALYDSGVRAFTFCFRAADNLPPELGGPQIRESRAIAVYLKSDARTLREQVREAAKKAMEEQLRKAAQELHEAANRVSQEKWAYDRPELTEKATEKLEQARSAVLQAEERLLQAAEQSEKTPLEAFAQAILDTRDEKVEPAFQKLDQIPLAAPEVRKQAGEEAERALREAAEKVNDLVNRVLQEENRQQEALSRLAEVAQREQALAQEAADARLDRQEMQQWANRQDEAEQKLWQAKPQVEETAFNAALEEVRQARQAMTAAQQALTPEQEQALKRQAAAQEKAEAAARLAQDAAQQALEAAEQAEAVSENRAATAALQQAAEQSARAAEQAREAAQTAQQAAEQRAANERVADAAERQTVAERAARAAEQAAQAAQQAGDGAEQARQAAEARQAGQPDQAEAAQEKSERAADAAAEQATQANAEAVETAREAGAQPGMEQAHEAAQLASESAALTQRAAELTREATQRAEQAAALQEERRGEAFNEAQGLAGQSKQVAAEAREKAAQAAEQARRQLERLAQDARAAAARQAPTEAVADQAREAVTQAQEAVTKARQAVETAARAAEAAHEAGPLPQALAERLAEAADMAGQAGGLAETSGERTAQAEAQQMGEAQERAATRQALAEAQQAARLAAEAAELARQTARQAADRLDGMKQASAEAARSAARQAAEAAREAQQAGRLAESAQNPALQEAARQGGEAAALSGEVATLAEQALQTVEQATPAADAQAQAQAREGQAKARQALDLAQRAEQQANGQTVPADAQQRAAAERAGEAAERLAAALDTHEQRQAEAWAQAQARLGGVTRRAVAGRGAGGQDAAHRVPLNPAWIRFRGEMGSEAYEEMLKKTPAEYRELVKRYFEELAREGGGQQKQ
;
A
#
# COMPACT_ATOMS: atom_id res chain seq x y z
N HIS A 1 -36.19 -40.09 61.70
CA HIS A 1 -36.99 -39.30 60.74
C HIS A 1 -36.24 -39.23 59.42
N GLY A 2 -36.59 -40.06 58.44
CA GLY A 2 -35.99 -40.02 57.11
C GLY A 2 -36.90 -39.25 56.16
N PHE A 3 -36.42 -38.14 55.59
CA PHE A 3 -37.16 -37.42 54.56
C PHE A 3 -37.05 -38.17 53.24
N THR A 4 -38.19 -38.60 52.70
CA THR A 4 -38.31 -39.08 51.32
C THR A 4 -38.67 -37.87 50.45
N ASN A 5 -37.67 -37.25 49.82
CA ASN A 5 -37.94 -36.29 48.76
C ASN A 5 -38.43 -37.07 47.54
N ARG A 6 -39.74 -36.99 47.24
CA ARG A 6 -40.28 -37.37 45.93
C ARG A 6 -39.91 -36.26 44.96
N PRO A 7 -39.19 -36.54 43.84
CA PRO A 7 -39.03 -35.54 42.79
C PRO A 7 -40.41 -35.23 42.19
N SER A 8 -40.89 -34.00 42.39
CA SER A 8 -42.01 -33.48 41.62
C SER A 8 -41.48 -33.13 40.23
N TRP A 9 -41.81 -33.93 39.24
CA TRP A 9 -41.62 -33.54 37.85
C TRP A 9 -42.59 -32.39 37.57
N SER A 10 -42.07 -31.17 37.51
CA SER A 10 -42.76 -30.06 36.86
C SER A 10 -43.20 -30.54 35.49
N ALA A 11 -44.49 -30.41 35.14
CA ALA A 11 -44.97 -30.79 33.82
C ALA A 11 -44.35 -29.84 32.79
N TYR A 12 -43.23 -30.23 32.17
CA TYR A 12 -42.68 -29.53 31.02
C TYR A 12 -43.63 -29.75 29.84
N THR A 13 -44.22 -28.67 29.33
CA THR A 13 -44.99 -28.70 28.09
C THR A 13 -44.04 -28.31 26.97
N ALA A 14 -43.64 -29.28 26.15
CA ALA A 14 -42.93 -29.00 24.91
C ALA A 14 -43.93 -28.41 23.91
N TRP A 15 -43.65 -27.20 23.43
CA TRP A 15 -44.42 -26.59 22.35
C TRP A 15 -43.88 -27.13 21.02
N PRO A 16 -44.77 -27.44 20.06
CA PRO A 16 -44.33 -27.82 18.72
C PRO A 16 -43.62 -26.63 18.06
N ASP A 17 -42.59 -26.94 17.31
CA ASP A 17 -41.81 -26.01 16.50
C ASP A 17 -42.72 -25.29 15.48
N ARG A 18 -42.53 -23.98 15.32
CA ARG A 18 -43.37 -23.15 14.44
C ARG A 18 -42.68 -22.98 13.09
N PRO A 19 -43.44 -23.00 11.97
CA PRO A 19 -42.85 -22.70 10.68
C PRO A 19 -42.29 -21.27 10.65
N PRO A 20 -41.21 -21.03 9.88
CA PRO A 20 -40.59 -19.72 9.78
C PRO A 20 -41.56 -18.73 9.13
N GLU A 21 -41.59 -17.49 9.58
CA GLU A 21 -42.33 -16.40 8.92
C GLU A 21 -41.39 -15.61 8.03
N ILE A 22 -41.81 -15.32 6.78
CA ILE A 22 -41.05 -14.44 5.90
C ILE A 22 -41.98 -13.52 5.11
N THR A 23 -41.65 -12.23 5.12
CA THR A 23 -42.41 -11.16 4.47
C THR A 23 -41.52 -10.40 3.51
N LEU A 24 -42.05 -10.09 2.32
CA LEU A 24 -41.41 -9.19 1.37
C LEU A 24 -42.11 -7.85 1.48
N GLU A 25 -41.41 -6.89 2.08
CA GLU A 25 -41.89 -5.53 2.33
C GLU A 25 -41.70 -4.68 1.08
N ARG A 26 -40.52 -4.75 0.45
CA ARG A 26 -40.19 -3.94 -0.74
C ARG A 26 -39.65 -4.77 -1.90
N PRO A 27 -39.99 -4.42 -3.14
CA PRO A 27 -40.94 -3.35 -3.53
C PRO A 27 -42.40 -3.68 -3.18
N GLU A 28 -43.21 -2.67 -2.89
CA GLU A 28 -44.63 -2.86 -2.51
C GLU A 28 -45.51 -3.36 -3.67
N ALA A 29 -45.14 -3.04 -4.91
CA ALA A 29 -45.91 -3.42 -6.09
C ALA A 29 -45.85 -4.93 -6.37
N SER A 30 -47.00 -5.56 -6.64
CA SER A 30 -47.06 -6.98 -7.06
C SER A 30 -46.63 -7.22 -8.51
N ARG A 31 -46.53 -6.16 -9.31
CA ARG A 31 -46.10 -6.21 -10.71
C ARG A 31 -45.18 -5.05 -11.02
N LEU A 32 -44.05 -5.35 -11.65
CA LEU A 32 -43.03 -4.38 -12.04
C LEU A 32 -42.71 -4.52 -13.53
N SER A 33 -42.42 -3.40 -14.18
CA SER A 33 -41.86 -3.36 -15.52
C SER A 33 -40.54 -2.61 -15.43
N LEU A 34 -39.40 -3.27 -15.64
CA LEU A 34 -38.08 -2.70 -15.38
C LEU A 34 -37.19 -2.82 -16.62
N PRO A 35 -36.23 -1.89 -16.82
CA PRO A 35 -35.18 -2.09 -17.79
C PRO A 35 -34.23 -3.22 -17.38
N PRO A 36 -33.62 -3.94 -18.34
CA PRO A 36 -32.63 -4.99 -18.06
C PRO A 36 -31.43 -4.51 -17.25
N TYR A 37 -31.02 -3.26 -17.46
CA TYR A 37 -29.87 -2.64 -16.78
C TYR A 37 -30.19 -2.11 -15.36
N ASP A 38 -31.44 -2.20 -14.91
CA ASP A 38 -31.86 -1.67 -13.61
C ASP A 38 -31.46 -2.60 -12.46
N ARG A 39 -31.36 -2.03 -11.25
CA ARG A 39 -31.07 -2.78 -10.03
C ARG A 39 -32.34 -2.98 -9.20
N LEU A 40 -32.81 -4.23 -9.14
CA LEU A 40 -33.95 -4.61 -8.30
C LEU A 40 -33.47 -5.01 -6.90
N VAL A 41 -33.51 -4.07 -5.95
CA VAL A 41 -33.24 -4.36 -4.54
C VAL A 41 -34.55 -4.67 -3.81
N CYS A 42 -34.64 -5.85 -3.21
CA CYS A 42 -35.79 -6.29 -2.44
C CYS A 42 -35.43 -6.36 -0.96
N THR A 43 -36.34 -5.97 -0.09
CA THR A 43 -36.17 -6.03 1.36
C THR A 43 -37.39 -6.63 2.05
N GLY A 44 -37.16 -7.21 3.22
CA GLY A 44 -38.23 -7.82 4.00
C GLY A 44 -37.77 -8.26 5.37
N ARG A 45 -38.60 -9.05 6.05
CA ARG A 45 -38.33 -9.55 7.39
C ARG A 45 -38.60 -11.03 7.48
N ALA A 46 -37.69 -11.75 8.13
CA ALA A 46 -37.83 -13.16 8.45
C ALA A 46 -37.83 -13.35 9.98
N ALA A 47 -38.72 -14.19 10.51
CA ALA A 47 -38.77 -14.55 11.92
C ALA A 47 -38.91 -16.06 12.13
N ASP A 48 -38.22 -16.61 13.13
CA ASP A 48 -38.22 -18.03 13.49
C ASP A 48 -37.82 -18.19 14.97
N ASP A 49 -38.36 -19.20 15.65
CA ASP A 49 -38.13 -19.46 17.07
C ASP A 49 -36.83 -20.25 17.35
N TYR A 50 -36.32 -21.02 16.39
CA TYR A 50 -35.09 -21.82 16.53
C TYR A 50 -33.95 -21.41 15.59
N GLY A 51 -34.25 -20.70 14.51
CA GLY A 51 -33.33 -20.15 13.53
C GLY A 51 -33.50 -20.74 12.12
N PHE A 52 -32.93 -20.05 11.13
CA PHE A 52 -33.04 -20.42 9.72
C PHE A 52 -31.90 -21.34 9.28
N SER A 53 -32.20 -22.37 8.48
CA SER A 53 -31.20 -23.10 7.69
C SER A 53 -30.86 -22.39 6.38
N ALA A 54 -31.85 -21.74 5.75
CA ALA A 54 -31.67 -21.02 4.50
C ALA A 54 -32.66 -19.85 4.35
N LEU A 55 -32.15 -18.73 3.85
CA LEU A 55 -32.94 -17.57 3.42
C LEU A 55 -32.58 -17.29 1.96
N THR A 56 -33.55 -17.43 1.06
CA THR A 56 -33.31 -17.37 -0.39
C THR A 56 -34.35 -16.52 -1.11
N LEU A 57 -33.91 -15.79 -2.14
CA LEU A 57 -34.78 -15.22 -3.17
C LEU A 57 -34.92 -16.26 -4.28
N ILE A 58 -36.15 -16.59 -4.61
CA ILE A 58 -36.50 -17.58 -5.62
C ILE A 58 -36.98 -16.87 -6.87
N VAL A 59 -36.33 -17.10 -8.01
CA VAL A 59 -36.76 -16.62 -9.33
C VAL A 59 -37.32 -17.79 -10.14
N LYS A 60 -38.57 -17.64 -10.58
CA LYS A 60 -39.29 -18.59 -11.44
C LYS A 60 -39.54 -17.93 -12.80
N ALA A 61 -38.95 -18.49 -13.86
CA ALA A 61 -39.15 -18.05 -15.24
C ALA A 61 -39.75 -19.21 -16.08
N GLU A 62 -40.50 -18.89 -17.13
CA GLU A 62 -41.16 -19.90 -17.94
C GLU A 62 -40.13 -20.82 -18.64
N LYS A 63 -40.34 -22.15 -18.54
CA LYS A 63 -39.48 -23.19 -19.17
C LYS A 63 -38.01 -23.15 -18.73
N ARG A 64 -37.71 -22.57 -17.56
CA ARG A 64 -36.37 -22.54 -16.94
C ARG A 64 -36.43 -23.19 -15.56
N PRO A 65 -35.33 -23.79 -15.08
CA PRO A 65 -35.24 -24.24 -13.70
C PRO A 65 -35.36 -23.05 -12.74
N GLU A 66 -35.84 -23.31 -11.54
CA GLU A 66 -35.91 -22.33 -10.46
C GLU A 66 -34.48 -21.88 -10.09
N ILE A 67 -34.28 -20.56 -9.99
CA ILE A 67 -33.00 -19.97 -9.57
C ILE A 67 -33.15 -19.53 -8.13
N ALA A 68 -32.31 -20.06 -7.24
CA ALA A 68 -32.25 -19.67 -5.83
C ALA A 68 -31.02 -18.80 -5.58
N LEU A 69 -31.25 -17.57 -5.12
CA LEU A 69 -30.20 -16.60 -4.76
C LEU A 69 -30.21 -16.40 -3.24
N PRO A 70 -29.04 -16.36 -2.56
CA PRO A 70 -29.01 -16.15 -1.12
C PRO A 70 -29.50 -14.73 -0.75
N LEU A 71 -30.23 -14.62 0.36
CA LEU A 71 -30.59 -13.35 0.97
C LEU A 71 -29.58 -12.97 2.07
N THR A 72 -29.26 -11.68 2.15
CA THR A 72 -28.41 -11.12 3.20
C THR A 72 -29.26 -10.75 4.42
N ALA A 73 -28.94 -11.31 5.58
CA ALA A 73 -29.60 -10.99 6.85
C ALA A 73 -28.82 -9.92 7.65
N SER A 74 -29.49 -8.88 8.14
CA SER A 74 -28.87 -7.79 8.89
C SER A 74 -28.33 -8.23 10.26
N ALA A 75 -29.00 -9.18 10.91
CA ALA A 75 -28.58 -9.78 12.19
C ALA A 75 -28.70 -11.31 12.10
N PRO A 76 -27.64 -12.01 11.67
CA PRO A 76 -27.65 -13.47 11.59
C PRO A 76 -27.84 -14.11 12.98
N GLY A 77 -28.75 -15.08 13.09
CA GLY A 77 -29.02 -15.81 14.34
C GLY A 77 -30.01 -15.13 15.30
N ALA A 78 -30.55 -13.96 14.95
CA ALA A 78 -31.67 -13.38 15.68
C ALA A 78 -32.99 -14.09 15.32
N ALA A 79 -33.90 -14.22 16.30
CA ALA A 79 -35.24 -14.78 16.10
C ALA A 79 -36.11 -13.95 15.12
N SER A 80 -35.74 -12.70 14.86
CA SER A 80 -36.31 -11.86 13.80
C SER A 80 -35.18 -11.04 13.18
N THR A 81 -35.08 -11.03 11.86
CA THR A 81 -34.01 -10.37 11.13
C THR A 81 -34.53 -9.72 9.84
N GLU A 82 -33.95 -8.58 9.47
CA GLU A 82 -34.21 -7.96 8.17
C GLU A 82 -33.39 -8.68 7.10
N VAL A 83 -34.03 -8.92 5.95
CA VAL A 83 -33.42 -9.63 4.82
C VAL A 83 -33.44 -8.75 3.58
N SER A 84 -32.37 -8.81 2.79
CA SER A 84 -32.24 -8.05 1.55
C SER A 84 -31.56 -8.87 0.44
N GLY A 85 -31.92 -8.59 -0.81
CA GLY A 85 -31.31 -9.22 -1.97
C GLY A 85 -32.03 -8.85 -3.27
N GLY A 86 -31.45 -9.24 -4.40
CA GLY A 86 -31.98 -8.88 -5.71
C GLY A 86 -31.36 -9.73 -6.81
N PRO A 87 -32.11 -10.11 -7.86
CA PRO A 87 -31.54 -10.76 -9.03
C PRO A 87 -30.80 -9.76 -9.92
N ASP A 88 -29.77 -10.25 -10.61
CA ASP A 88 -29.16 -9.53 -11.73
C ASP A 88 -30.12 -9.58 -12.94
N LEU A 89 -30.75 -8.45 -13.24
CA LEU A 89 -31.73 -8.35 -14.31
C LEU A 89 -31.10 -8.46 -15.70
N GLN A 90 -29.85 -8.01 -15.85
CA GLN A 90 -29.14 -8.02 -17.12
C GLN A 90 -28.75 -9.46 -17.46
N ALA A 91 -28.17 -10.20 -16.50
CA ALA A 91 -27.85 -11.61 -16.68
C ALA A 91 -29.09 -12.47 -17.00
N LEU A 92 -30.22 -12.19 -16.34
CA LEU A 92 -31.49 -12.85 -16.68
C LEU A 92 -31.95 -12.51 -18.10
N TYR A 93 -31.85 -11.24 -18.51
CA TYR A 93 -32.20 -10.80 -19.85
C TYR A 93 -31.32 -11.43 -20.93
N ASP A 94 -30.01 -11.49 -20.71
CA ASP A 94 -29.03 -12.07 -21.66
C ASP A 94 -29.21 -13.57 -21.78
N SER A 95 -29.63 -14.23 -20.69
CA SER A 95 -30.02 -15.64 -20.73
C SER A 95 -31.31 -15.90 -21.50
N GLY A 96 -32.04 -14.87 -21.94
CA GLY A 96 -33.28 -14.95 -22.71
C GLY A 96 -34.57 -14.83 -21.88
N VAL A 97 -34.49 -14.51 -20.59
CA VAL A 97 -35.67 -14.28 -19.74
C VAL A 97 -36.22 -12.88 -20.01
N ARG A 98 -37.53 -12.78 -20.27
CA ARG A 98 -38.23 -11.49 -20.49
C ARG A 98 -39.29 -11.21 -19.44
N ALA A 99 -39.77 -12.25 -18.77
CA ALA A 99 -40.69 -12.15 -17.65
C ALA A 99 -40.37 -13.25 -16.64
N PHE A 100 -40.43 -12.91 -15.36
CA PHE A 100 -40.24 -13.85 -14.27
C PHE A 100 -41.08 -13.44 -13.06
N THR A 101 -41.29 -14.38 -12.14
CA THR A 101 -41.84 -14.09 -10.82
C THR A 101 -40.78 -14.37 -9.77
N PHE A 102 -40.71 -13.56 -8.73
CA PHE A 102 -39.84 -13.85 -7.59
C PHE A 102 -40.57 -13.76 -6.25
N CYS A 103 -40.07 -14.50 -5.27
CA CYS A 103 -40.52 -14.46 -3.88
C CYS A 103 -39.35 -14.74 -2.94
N PHE A 104 -39.47 -14.40 -1.66
CA PHE A 104 -38.53 -14.87 -0.65
C PHE A 104 -38.98 -16.22 -0.12
N ARG A 105 -38.02 -17.08 0.22
CA ARG A 105 -38.23 -18.40 0.82
C ARG A 105 -37.33 -18.55 2.03
N ALA A 106 -37.94 -18.83 3.17
CA ALA A 106 -37.27 -19.19 4.42
C ALA A 106 -37.43 -20.70 4.68
N ALA A 107 -36.34 -21.33 5.09
CA ALA A 107 -36.33 -22.67 5.64
C ALA A 107 -35.77 -22.61 7.06
N ASP A 108 -36.47 -23.21 8.02
CA ASP A 108 -36.00 -23.33 9.41
C ASP A 108 -34.85 -24.32 9.53
N ASN A 109 -34.27 -24.43 10.73
CA ASN A 109 -33.21 -25.38 11.04
C ASN A 109 -33.73 -26.71 11.62
N LEU A 110 -35.03 -27.00 11.50
CA LEU A 110 -35.61 -28.23 12.03
C LEU A 110 -35.05 -29.44 11.26
N PRO A 111 -34.42 -30.41 11.94
CA PRO A 111 -33.84 -31.57 11.28
C PRO A 111 -34.89 -32.45 10.58
N PRO A 112 -34.54 -33.16 9.48
CA PRO A 112 -35.43 -34.07 8.79
C PRO A 112 -36.04 -35.17 9.68
N GLU A 113 -35.31 -35.61 10.72
CA GLU A 113 -35.78 -36.63 11.67
C GLU A 113 -36.99 -36.16 12.50
N LEU A 114 -37.17 -34.84 12.62
CA LEU A 114 -38.28 -34.20 13.33
C LEU A 114 -39.35 -33.63 12.38
N GLY A 115 -39.24 -33.91 11.07
CA GLY A 115 -40.20 -33.46 10.06
C GLY A 115 -39.87 -32.12 9.41
N GLY A 116 -38.65 -31.62 9.55
CA GLY A 116 -38.16 -30.40 8.90
C GLY A 116 -37.30 -30.64 7.64
N PRO A 117 -36.71 -29.58 7.06
CA PRO A 117 -36.96 -28.19 7.39
C PRO A 117 -38.35 -27.73 6.92
N GLN A 118 -39.06 -26.95 7.74
CA GLN A 118 -40.31 -26.33 7.30
C GLN A 118 -39.99 -25.12 6.43
N ILE A 119 -40.76 -24.97 5.35
CA ILE A 119 -40.53 -23.94 4.33
C ILE A 119 -41.73 -23.00 4.25
N ARG A 120 -41.45 -21.71 4.16
CA ARG A 120 -42.43 -20.67 3.86
C ARG A 120 -41.94 -19.73 2.77
N GLU A 121 -42.86 -19.36 1.90
CA GLU A 121 -42.64 -18.38 0.84
C GLU A 121 -43.42 -17.09 1.16
N SER A 122 -42.83 -15.95 0.81
CA SER A 122 -43.52 -14.66 0.85
C SER A 122 -44.42 -14.47 -0.37
N ARG A 123 -45.07 -13.30 -0.46
CA ARG A 123 -45.84 -12.93 -1.67
C ARG A 123 -44.94 -12.91 -2.91
N ALA A 124 -45.47 -13.37 -4.03
CA ALA A 124 -44.77 -13.33 -5.31
C ALA A 124 -44.95 -12.00 -6.03
N ILE A 125 -43.90 -11.51 -6.68
CA ILE A 125 -43.90 -10.31 -7.52
C ILE A 125 -43.56 -10.70 -8.95
N ALA A 126 -44.38 -10.25 -9.90
CA ALA A 126 -44.13 -10.46 -11.33
C ALA A 126 -43.31 -9.31 -11.93
N VAL A 127 -42.20 -9.63 -12.59
CA VAL A 127 -41.29 -8.67 -13.22
C VAL A 127 -41.29 -8.90 -14.73
N TYR A 128 -41.45 -7.80 -15.49
CA TYR A 128 -41.35 -7.78 -16.94
C TYR A 128 -40.16 -6.92 -17.35
N LEU A 129 -39.21 -7.50 -18.07
CA LEU A 129 -38.01 -6.81 -18.53
C LEU A 129 -38.27 -6.16 -19.90
N LYS A 130 -38.20 -4.84 -19.94
CA LYS A 130 -38.40 -4.04 -21.16
C LYS A 130 -37.39 -2.90 -21.23
N SER A 131 -36.70 -2.78 -22.35
CA SER A 131 -35.63 -1.78 -22.55
C SER A 131 -36.10 -0.33 -22.48
N ASP A 132 -37.40 -0.06 -22.65
CA ASP A 132 -38.04 1.26 -22.62
C ASP A 132 -38.81 1.52 -21.31
N ALA A 133 -38.74 0.62 -20.34
CA ALA A 133 -39.40 0.80 -19.06
C ALA A 133 -38.64 1.81 -18.17
N ARG A 134 -39.38 2.49 -17.31
CA ARG A 134 -38.84 3.36 -16.26
C ARG A 134 -38.13 2.55 -15.19
N THR A 135 -37.09 3.11 -14.59
CA THR A 135 -36.40 2.45 -13.48
C THR A 135 -37.30 2.30 -12.25
N LEU A 136 -36.96 1.36 -11.37
CA LEU A 136 -37.67 1.13 -10.11
C LEU A 136 -37.68 2.40 -9.26
N ARG A 137 -36.56 3.13 -9.23
CA ARG A 137 -36.42 4.39 -8.49
C ARG A 137 -37.43 5.44 -8.97
N GLU A 138 -37.61 5.58 -10.29
CA GLU A 138 -38.59 6.50 -10.85
C GLU A 138 -40.04 6.09 -10.55
N GLN A 139 -40.34 4.79 -10.64
CA GLN A 139 -41.67 4.28 -10.31
C GLN A 139 -42.03 4.52 -8.85
N VAL A 140 -41.09 4.27 -7.94
CA VAL A 140 -41.25 4.54 -6.49
C VAL A 140 -41.42 6.04 -6.24
N ARG A 141 -40.61 6.91 -6.87
CA ARG A 141 -40.74 8.37 -6.74
C ARG A 141 -42.10 8.87 -7.20
N GLU A 142 -42.57 8.45 -8.37
CA GLU A 142 -43.87 8.89 -8.90
C GLU A 142 -45.06 8.39 -8.06
N ALA A 143 -44.99 7.14 -7.57
CA ALA A 143 -45.99 6.60 -6.67
C ALA A 143 -46.03 7.38 -5.34
N ALA A 144 -44.86 7.62 -4.74
CA ALA A 144 -44.72 8.41 -3.52
C ALA A 144 -45.24 9.85 -3.71
N LYS A 145 -44.88 10.51 -4.81
CA LYS A 145 -45.39 11.84 -5.16
C LYS A 145 -46.92 11.86 -5.19
N LYS A 146 -47.54 10.92 -5.90
CA LYS A 146 -49.01 10.87 -6.04
C LYS A 146 -49.69 10.63 -4.68
N ALA A 147 -49.17 9.70 -3.89
CA ALA A 147 -49.70 9.41 -2.56
C ALA A 147 -49.62 10.64 -1.65
N MET A 148 -48.48 11.34 -1.64
CA MET A 148 -48.30 12.56 -0.86
C MET A 148 -49.17 13.72 -1.35
N GLU A 149 -49.24 13.95 -2.67
CA GLU A 149 -50.13 14.99 -3.22
C GLU A 149 -51.58 14.77 -2.80
N GLU A 150 -52.03 13.52 -2.75
CA GLU A 150 -53.38 13.18 -2.31
C GLU A 150 -53.58 13.47 -0.82
N GLN A 151 -52.67 13.03 0.05
CA GLN A 151 -52.78 13.24 1.50
C GLN A 151 -52.71 14.72 1.87
N LEU A 152 -51.76 15.47 1.30
CA LEU A 152 -51.58 16.89 1.59
C LEU A 152 -52.76 17.73 1.05
N ARG A 153 -53.32 17.41 -0.13
CA ARG A 153 -54.54 18.09 -0.62
C ARG A 153 -55.73 17.83 0.30
N LYS A 154 -55.89 16.60 0.80
CA LYS A 154 -56.96 16.28 1.76
C LYS A 154 -56.76 17.00 3.10
N ALA A 155 -55.53 17.05 3.62
CA ALA A 155 -55.21 17.82 4.84
C ALA A 155 -55.53 19.31 4.67
N ALA A 156 -55.14 19.93 3.55
CA ALA A 156 -55.47 21.33 3.27
C ALA A 156 -56.99 21.57 3.18
N GLN A 157 -57.73 20.63 2.58
CA GLN A 157 -59.20 20.69 2.54
C GLN A 157 -59.82 20.61 3.95
N GLU A 158 -59.36 19.68 4.78
CA GLU A 158 -59.85 19.50 6.16
C GLU A 158 -59.60 20.75 7.03
N LEU A 159 -58.42 21.37 6.91
CA LEU A 159 -58.11 22.65 7.59
C LEU A 159 -58.99 23.81 7.08
N HIS A 160 -59.25 23.88 5.78
CA HIS A 160 -60.13 24.88 5.21
C HIS A 160 -61.58 24.70 5.68
N GLU A 161 -62.06 23.45 5.75
CA GLU A 161 -63.36 23.14 6.33
C GLU A 161 -63.46 23.49 7.81
N ALA A 162 -62.41 23.22 8.60
CA ALA A 162 -62.33 23.62 10.01
C ALA A 162 -62.46 25.14 10.16
N ALA A 163 -61.73 25.93 9.36
CA ALA A 163 -61.85 27.39 9.36
C ALA A 163 -63.28 27.84 9.02
N ASN A 164 -63.91 27.22 8.01
CA ASN A 164 -65.28 27.52 7.63
C ASN A 164 -66.28 27.19 8.75
N ARG A 165 -66.10 26.06 9.45
CA ARG A 165 -66.94 25.67 10.60
C ARG A 165 -66.82 26.68 11.75
N VAL A 166 -65.62 27.16 12.07
CA VAL A 166 -65.40 28.22 13.08
C VAL A 166 -66.08 29.53 12.68
N SER A 167 -66.06 29.88 11.39
CA SER A 167 -66.66 31.13 10.89
C SER A 167 -68.21 31.12 10.87
N GLN A 168 -68.85 29.96 10.71
CA GLN A 168 -70.30 29.83 10.55
C GLN A 168 -71.10 30.27 11.80
N GLU A 169 -70.55 30.04 12.99
CA GLU A 169 -71.20 30.34 14.28
C GLU A 169 -70.51 31.51 15.02
N LYS A 170 -69.77 32.36 14.29
CA LYS A 170 -69.00 33.48 14.83
C LYS A 170 -69.81 34.50 15.62
N TRP A 171 -71.10 34.64 15.28
CA TRP A 171 -72.05 35.51 15.99
C TRP A 171 -72.47 34.96 17.37
N ALA A 172 -72.30 33.65 17.61
CA ALA A 172 -72.64 33.01 18.89
C ALA A 172 -71.54 33.20 19.94
N TYR A 173 -70.33 33.63 19.55
CA TYR A 173 -69.19 33.80 20.47
C TYR A 173 -69.33 34.97 21.44
N ASP A 174 -70.09 36.02 21.06
CA ASP A 174 -70.39 37.20 21.90
C ASP A 174 -71.42 36.92 23.02
N ARG A 175 -71.98 35.70 23.09
CA ARG A 175 -72.98 35.32 24.08
C ARG A 175 -72.33 34.88 25.40
N PRO A 176 -72.98 35.06 26.56
CA PRO A 176 -72.47 34.58 27.85
C PRO A 176 -72.16 33.08 27.83
N GLU A 177 -73.05 32.29 27.23
CA GLU A 177 -72.90 30.84 27.02
C GLU A 177 -72.89 30.52 25.52
N LEU A 178 -72.05 29.56 25.12
CA LEU A 178 -72.01 29.03 23.77
C LEU A 178 -73.30 28.25 23.47
N THR A 179 -73.90 28.49 22.32
CA THR A 179 -75.04 27.69 21.86
C THR A 179 -74.61 26.27 21.54
N GLU A 180 -75.48 25.28 21.77
CA GLU A 180 -75.22 23.86 21.45
C GLU A 180 -74.70 23.66 20.03
N LYS A 181 -75.29 24.37 19.04
CA LYS A 181 -74.85 24.36 17.65
C LYS A 181 -73.43 24.90 17.43
N ALA A 182 -73.02 25.92 18.18
CA ALA A 182 -71.67 26.48 18.12
C ALA A 182 -70.65 25.51 18.74
N THR A 183 -71.00 24.87 19.85
CA THR A 183 -70.18 23.82 20.47
C THR A 183 -70.01 22.63 19.51
N GLU A 184 -71.09 22.15 18.88
CA GLU A 184 -71.03 21.08 17.89
C GLU A 184 -70.14 21.43 16.69
N LYS A 185 -70.22 22.66 16.18
CA LYS A 185 -69.37 23.14 15.08
C LYS A 185 -67.91 23.25 15.45
N LEU A 186 -67.61 23.67 16.68
CA LEU A 186 -66.24 23.71 17.21
C LEU A 186 -65.67 22.29 17.36
N GLU A 187 -66.45 21.31 17.83
CA GLU A 187 -66.02 19.91 17.89
C GLU A 187 -65.79 19.31 16.49
N GLN A 188 -66.67 19.60 15.53
CA GLN A 188 -66.46 19.20 14.13
C GLN A 188 -65.22 19.86 13.53
N ALA A 189 -64.89 21.09 13.93
CA ALA A 189 -63.65 21.76 13.52
C ALA A 189 -62.43 21.08 14.16
N ARG A 190 -62.47 20.76 15.46
CA ARG A 190 -61.40 20.04 16.18
C ARG A 190 -61.09 18.70 15.52
N SER A 191 -62.12 17.90 15.24
CA SER A 191 -61.96 16.60 14.57
C SER A 191 -61.34 16.72 13.18
N ALA A 192 -61.65 17.79 12.43
CA ALA A 192 -61.08 17.99 11.09
C ALA A 192 -59.61 18.41 11.14
N VAL A 193 -59.22 19.22 12.14
CA VAL A 193 -57.80 19.58 12.34
C VAL A 193 -56.98 18.35 12.73
N LEU A 194 -57.49 17.51 13.62
CA LEU A 194 -56.82 16.25 14.01
C LEU A 194 -56.67 15.28 12.83
N GLN A 195 -57.68 15.18 11.96
CA GLN A 195 -57.57 14.40 10.72
C GLN A 195 -56.49 14.97 9.78
N ALA A 196 -56.41 16.29 9.66
CA ALA A 196 -55.39 16.93 8.86
C ALA A 196 -53.97 16.66 9.41
N GLU A 197 -53.78 16.69 10.73
CA GLU A 197 -52.52 16.32 11.39
C GLU A 197 -52.14 14.85 11.14
N GLU A 198 -53.10 13.93 11.27
CA GLU A 198 -52.86 12.51 10.99
C GLU A 198 -52.44 12.29 9.53
N ARG A 199 -53.06 12.99 8.58
CA ARG A 199 -52.66 12.92 7.17
C ARG A 199 -51.26 13.48 6.91
N LEU A 200 -50.88 14.56 7.59
CA LEU A 200 -49.53 15.12 7.49
C LEU A 200 -48.49 14.12 8.03
N LEU A 201 -48.79 13.48 9.16
CA LEU A 201 -47.96 12.41 9.71
C LEU A 201 -47.81 11.23 8.75
N GLN A 202 -48.92 10.72 8.21
CA GLN A 202 -48.89 9.63 7.23
C GLN A 202 -48.12 10.02 5.96
N ALA A 203 -48.26 11.26 5.50
CA ALA A 203 -47.50 11.76 4.34
C ALA A 203 -46.00 11.84 4.61
N ALA A 204 -45.60 12.27 5.82
CA ALA A 204 -44.20 12.30 6.24
C ALA A 204 -43.62 10.87 6.34
N GLU A 205 -44.31 9.95 7.02
CA GLU A 205 -43.89 8.55 7.15
C GLU A 205 -43.74 7.85 5.79
N GLN A 206 -44.67 8.11 4.86
CA GLN A 206 -44.60 7.56 3.50
C GLN A 206 -43.41 8.10 2.70
N SER A 207 -42.91 9.29 3.06
CA SER A 207 -41.79 9.93 2.38
C SER A 207 -40.42 9.47 2.90
N GLU A 208 -40.30 9.16 4.20
CA GLU A 208 -39.05 8.81 4.93
C GLU A 208 -38.23 7.67 4.32
N LYS A 209 -38.84 6.88 3.42
CA LYS A 209 -38.20 5.71 2.83
C LYS A 209 -38.32 5.68 1.31
N THR A 210 -38.41 6.85 0.70
CA THR A 210 -38.51 7.07 -0.74
C THR A 210 -37.44 8.07 -1.17
N PRO A 211 -37.22 8.29 -2.48
CA PRO A 211 -36.34 9.37 -2.93
C PRO A 211 -36.75 10.78 -2.47
N LEU A 212 -37.92 10.94 -1.85
CA LEU A 212 -38.46 12.20 -1.34
C LEU A 212 -38.32 12.31 0.20
N GLU A 213 -37.43 11.55 0.82
CA GLU A 213 -37.19 11.55 2.28
C GLU A 213 -36.91 12.96 2.84
N ALA A 214 -36.14 13.78 2.11
CA ALA A 214 -35.85 15.16 2.52
C ALA A 214 -37.12 16.03 2.67
N PHE A 215 -38.23 15.66 2.01
CA PHE A 215 -39.50 16.36 2.11
C PHE A 215 -40.27 16.03 3.40
N ALA A 216 -40.00 14.90 4.05
CA ALA A 216 -40.64 14.49 5.30
C ALA A 216 -40.56 15.60 6.35
N GLN A 217 -39.37 16.21 6.48
CA GLN A 217 -39.11 17.26 7.45
C GLN A 217 -39.97 18.51 7.16
N ALA A 218 -40.10 18.92 5.90
CA ALA A 218 -40.92 20.08 5.54
C ALA A 218 -42.41 19.88 5.87
N ILE A 219 -42.90 18.64 5.80
CA ILE A 219 -44.25 18.28 6.22
C ILE A 219 -44.39 18.40 7.74
N LEU A 220 -43.45 17.85 8.50
CA LEU A 220 -43.44 17.89 9.97
C LEU A 220 -43.29 19.33 10.50
N ASP A 221 -42.41 20.12 9.91
CA ASP A 221 -42.23 21.54 10.27
C ASP A 221 -43.53 22.32 10.03
N THR A 222 -44.24 22.07 8.93
CA THR A 222 -45.52 22.73 8.66
C THR A 222 -46.60 22.31 9.66
N ARG A 223 -46.60 21.05 10.11
CA ARG A 223 -47.48 20.59 11.19
C ARG A 223 -47.20 21.38 12.47
N ASP A 224 -45.94 21.41 12.90
CA ASP A 224 -45.53 21.96 14.20
C ASP A 224 -45.60 23.49 14.25
N GLU A 225 -45.27 24.17 13.16
CA GLU A 225 -45.24 25.63 13.10
C GLU A 225 -46.60 26.27 12.78
N LYS A 226 -47.50 25.55 12.09
CA LYS A 226 -48.75 26.13 11.59
C LYS A 226 -50.00 25.40 12.05
N VAL A 227 -50.04 24.07 11.96
CA VAL A 227 -51.26 23.31 12.25
C VAL A 227 -51.49 23.19 13.75
N GLU A 228 -50.48 22.77 14.51
CA GLU A 228 -50.55 22.62 15.97
C GLU A 228 -50.88 23.97 16.66
N PRO A 229 -50.25 25.11 16.33
CA PRO A 229 -50.65 26.41 16.88
C PRO A 229 -52.08 26.85 16.48
N ALA A 230 -52.56 26.46 15.30
CA ALA A 230 -53.94 26.72 14.88
C ALA A 230 -54.94 25.86 15.67
N PHE A 231 -54.60 24.60 15.95
CA PHE A 231 -55.36 23.72 16.83
C PHE A 231 -55.44 24.29 18.24
N GLN A 232 -54.32 24.72 18.83
CA GLN A 232 -54.31 25.32 20.18
C GLN A 232 -55.20 26.56 20.29
N LYS A 233 -55.22 27.41 19.26
CA LYS A 233 -56.11 28.59 19.21
C LYS A 233 -57.58 28.20 19.11
N LEU A 234 -57.90 27.20 18.29
CA LEU A 234 -59.24 26.62 18.21
C LEU A 234 -59.68 26.06 19.57
N ASP A 235 -58.76 25.41 20.28
CA ASP A 235 -59.02 24.77 21.57
C ASP A 235 -59.29 25.76 22.70
N GLN A 236 -58.76 26.98 22.58
CA GLN A 236 -58.97 28.07 23.55
C GLN A 236 -60.32 28.77 23.43
N ILE A 237 -61.04 28.64 22.30
CA ILE A 237 -62.33 29.35 22.09
C ILE A 237 -63.35 29.03 23.20
N PRO A 238 -63.60 27.77 23.58
CA PRO A 238 -64.57 27.48 24.65
C PRO A 238 -64.09 27.90 26.04
N LEU A 239 -62.78 28.01 26.24
CA LEU A 239 -62.13 28.37 27.50
C LEU A 239 -62.02 29.90 27.70
N ALA A 240 -62.15 30.66 26.61
CA ALA A 240 -62.07 32.12 26.62
C ALA A 240 -63.30 32.76 27.28
N ALA A 241 -63.05 33.84 28.04
CA ALA A 241 -64.11 34.66 28.60
C ALA A 241 -64.98 35.27 27.49
N PRO A 242 -66.30 35.50 27.74
CA PRO A 242 -67.23 35.97 26.71
C PRO A 242 -66.77 37.24 25.97
N GLU A 243 -66.06 38.13 26.65
CA GLU A 243 -65.62 39.43 26.12
C GLU A 243 -64.50 39.31 25.06
N VAL A 244 -63.69 38.25 25.12
CA VAL A 244 -62.55 38.03 24.21
C VAL A 244 -62.74 36.80 23.31
N ARG A 245 -63.79 36.02 23.52
CA ARG A 245 -64.05 34.77 22.78
C ARG A 245 -64.18 34.97 21.27
N LYS A 246 -64.79 36.07 20.84
CA LYS A 246 -64.91 36.39 19.41
C LYS A 246 -63.57 36.69 18.76
N GLN A 247 -62.67 37.39 19.46
CA GLN A 247 -61.31 37.64 19.00
C GLN A 247 -60.53 36.33 18.91
N ALA A 248 -60.64 35.45 19.92
CA ALA A 248 -60.04 34.11 19.86
C ALA A 248 -60.57 33.29 18.67
N GLY A 249 -61.86 33.36 18.36
CA GLY A 249 -62.44 32.73 17.18
C GLY A 249 -61.96 33.30 15.85
N GLU A 250 -61.73 34.62 15.77
CA GLU A 250 -61.13 35.30 14.61
C GLU A 250 -59.67 34.89 14.39
N GLU A 251 -58.90 34.82 15.46
CA GLU A 251 -57.50 34.39 15.42
C GLU A 251 -57.37 32.92 15.05
N ALA A 252 -58.25 32.06 15.57
CA ALA A 252 -58.31 30.65 15.20
C ALA A 252 -58.71 30.45 13.74
N GLU A 253 -59.76 31.12 13.25
CA GLU A 253 -60.17 31.08 11.83
C GLU A 253 -59.00 31.49 10.91
N ARG A 254 -58.32 32.59 11.25
CA ARG A 254 -57.17 33.08 10.48
C ARG A 254 -56.00 32.08 10.50
N ALA A 255 -55.66 31.55 11.67
CA ALA A 255 -54.57 30.58 11.82
C ALA A 255 -54.86 29.29 11.03
N LEU A 256 -56.11 28.80 11.04
CA LEU A 256 -56.52 27.62 10.27
C LEU A 256 -56.45 27.86 8.75
N ARG A 257 -56.81 29.06 8.28
CA ARG A 257 -56.64 29.41 6.85
C ARG A 257 -55.17 29.51 6.45
N GLU A 258 -54.34 30.14 7.28
CA GLU A 258 -52.90 30.23 7.05
C GLU A 258 -52.25 28.83 7.03
N ALA A 259 -52.66 27.94 7.93
CA ALA A 259 -52.22 26.55 7.94
C ALA A 259 -52.63 25.81 6.65
N ALA A 260 -53.89 25.95 6.21
CA ALA A 260 -54.37 25.36 4.96
C ALA A 260 -53.60 25.89 3.73
N GLU A 261 -53.32 27.19 3.68
CA GLU A 261 -52.50 27.81 2.63
C GLU A 261 -51.07 27.27 2.64
N LYS A 262 -50.46 27.12 3.82
CA LYS A 262 -49.10 26.59 3.94
C LYS A 262 -49.00 25.12 3.50
N VAL A 263 -49.98 24.30 3.87
CA VAL A 263 -50.07 22.90 3.40
C VAL A 263 -50.29 22.86 1.88
N ASN A 264 -51.07 23.77 1.31
CA ASN A 264 -51.24 23.85 -0.14
C ASN A 264 -49.96 24.33 -0.87
N ASP A 265 -49.18 25.22 -0.24
CA ASP A 265 -47.85 25.64 -0.70
C ASP A 265 -46.85 24.47 -0.72
N LEU A 266 -46.92 23.55 0.25
CA LEU A 266 -46.12 22.32 0.24
C LEU A 266 -46.41 21.49 -1.02
N VAL A 267 -47.68 21.34 -1.40
CA VAL A 267 -48.07 20.55 -2.58
C VAL A 267 -47.67 21.21 -3.90
N ASN A 268 -47.92 22.51 -4.02
CA ASN A 268 -47.84 23.19 -5.31
C ASN A 268 -46.43 23.67 -5.64
N ARG A 269 -45.62 23.98 -4.63
CA ARG A 269 -44.26 24.49 -4.80
C ARG A 269 -43.22 23.48 -4.31
N VAL A 270 -43.19 23.21 -3.01
CA VAL A 270 -42.08 22.49 -2.38
C VAL A 270 -41.97 21.07 -2.91
N LEU A 271 -43.09 20.33 -2.95
CA LEU A 271 -43.13 18.98 -3.52
C LEU A 271 -42.83 18.97 -5.02
N GLN A 272 -43.21 20.00 -5.78
CA GLN A 272 -42.89 20.05 -7.21
C GLN A 272 -41.41 20.35 -7.46
N GLU A 273 -40.80 21.22 -6.67
CA GLU A 273 -39.37 21.54 -6.71
C GLU A 273 -38.54 20.32 -6.32
N GLU A 274 -38.83 19.70 -5.18
CA GLU A 274 -38.17 18.48 -4.74
C GLU A 274 -38.32 17.37 -5.78
N ASN A 275 -39.53 17.18 -6.31
CA ASN A 275 -39.76 16.18 -7.34
C ASN A 275 -38.97 16.45 -8.64
N ARG A 276 -38.78 17.70 -9.04
CA ARG A 276 -37.97 18.06 -10.21
C ARG A 276 -36.49 17.77 -9.96
N GLN A 277 -35.98 18.08 -8.77
CA GLN A 277 -34.60 17.77 -8.39
C GLN A 277 -34.37 16.26 -8.39
N GLN A 278 -35.27 15.49 -7.76
CA GLN A 278 -35.18 14.03 -7.74
C GLN A 278 -35.35 13.41 -9.13
N GLU A 279 -36.13 14.01 -10.01
CA GLU A 279 -36.24 13.57 -11.41
C GLU A 279 -34.95 13.79 -12.18
N ALA A 280 -34.32 14.96 -12.04
CA ALA A 280 -33.03 15.24 -12.65
C ALA A 280 -31.95 14.28 -12.15
N LEU A 281 -31.91 14.01 -10.84
CA LEU A 281 -31.02 13.01 -10.23
C LEU A 281 -31.27 11.60 -10.76
N SER A 282 -32.55 11.21 -10.90
CA SER A 282 -32.91 9.87 -11.38
C SER A 282 -32.50 9.69 -12.84
N ARG A 283 -32.72 10.69 -13.70
CA ARG A 283 -32.29 10.65 -15.11
C ARG A 283 -30.78 10.59 -15.26
N LEU A 284 -30.05 11.33 -14.44
CA LEU A 284 -28.59 11.32 -14.43
C LEU A 284 -28.04 9.96 -14.00
N ALA A 285 -28.60 9.37 -12.93
CA ALA A 285 -28.26 8.01 -12.50
C ALA A 285 -28.64 6.95 -13.54
N GLU A 286 -29.78 7.10 -14.23
CA GLU A 286 -30.18 6.19 -15.31
C GLU A 286 -29.20 6.23 -16.48
N VAL A 287 -28.81 7.43 -16.93
CA VAL A 287 -27.81 7.58 -18.00
C VAL A 287 -26.51 6.89 -17.58
N ALA A 288 -26.03 7.14 -16.36
CA ALA A 288 -24.80 6.53 -15.88
C ALA A 288 -24.89 4.99 -15.78
N GLN A 289 -25.96 4.44 -15.21
CA GLN A 289 -26.18 2.98 -15.11
C GLN A 289 -26.31 2.33 -16.48
N ARG A 290 -27.02 2.97 -17.41
CA ARG A 290 -27.17 2.48 -18.77
C ARG A 290 -25.83 2.45 -19.50
N GLU A 291 -25.00 3.49 -19.36
CA GLU A 291 -23.67 3.52 -19.95
C GLU A 291 -22.73 2.48 -19.32
N GLN A 292 -22.83 2.26 -18.00
CA GLN A 292 -22.07 1.20 -17.33
C GLN A 292 -22.47 -0.19 -17.83
N ALA A 293 -23.77 -0.48 -17.94
CA ALA A 293 -24.26 -1.74 -18.46
C ALA A 293 -23.84 -1.96 -19.92
N LEU A 294 -23.89 -0.90 -20.74
CA LEU A 294 -23.41 -0.96 -22.12
C LEU A 294 -21.88 -1.17 -22.21
N ALA A 295 -21.10 -0.57 -21.30
CA ALA A 295 -19.66 -0.78 -21.25
C ALA A 295 -19.31 -2.22 -20.82
N GLN A 296 -20.08 -2.80 -19.90
CA GLN A 296 -19.96 -4.21 -19.51
C GLN A 296 -20.35 -5.13 -20.67
N GLU A 297 -21.50 -4.89 -21.30
CA GLU A 297 -21.94 -5.64 -22.49
C GLU A 297 -20.89 -5.53 -23.61
N ALA A 298 -20.29 -4.36 -23.81
CA ALA A 298 -19.26 -4.17 -24.82
C ALA A 298 -17.93 -4.87 -24.47
N ALA A 299 -17.55 -4.88 -23.19
CA ALA A 299 -16.40 -5.63 -22.70
C ALA A 299 -16.60 -7.15 -22.87
N ASP A 300 -17.82 -7.63 -22.64
CA ASP A 300 -18.18 -9.05 -22.70
C ASP A 300 -18.48 -9.52 -24.14
N ALA A 301 -19.09 -8.69 -24.98
CA ALA A 301 -19.57 -9.04 -26.32
C ALA A 301 -18.53 -8.85 -27.45
N ARG A 302 -17.33 -8.31 -27.16
CA ARG A 302 -16.25 -8.09 -28.16
C ARG A 302 -16.80 -7.47 -29.45
N LEU A 303 -17.37 -6.27 -29.30
CA LEU A 303 -17.96 -5.48 -30.39
C LEU A 303 -16.98 -5.25 -31.54
N ASP A 304 -17.51 -5.21 -32.77
CA ASP A 304 -16.68 -4.86 -33.93
C ASP A 304 -16.31 -3.36 -33.97
N ARG A 305 -15.42 -2.99 -34.88
CA ARG A 305 -14.92 -1.60 -34.99
C ARG A 305 -16.02 -0.59 -35.35
N GLN A 306 -17.06 -1.00 -36.08
CA GLN A 306 -18.19 -0.13 -36.44
C GLN A 306 -19.16 0.04 -35.26
N GLU A 307 -19.44 -1.03 -34.52
CA GLU A 307 -20.26 -1.03 -33.31
C GLU A 307 -19.60 -0.20 -32.20
N MET A 308 -18.27 -0.26 -32.09
CA MET A 308 -17.50 0.61 -31.20
C MET A 308 -17.57 2.09 -31.60
N GLN A 309 -17.63 2.39 -32.90
CA GLN A 309 -17.75 3.78 -33.37
C GLN A 309 -19.17 4.33 -33.15
N GLN A 310 -20.20 3.49 -33.34
CA GLN A 310 -21.57 3.82 -32.96
C GLN A 310 -21.74 3.96 -31.45
N TRP A 311 -20.97 3.21 -30.66
CA TRP A 311 -20.90 3.39 -29.21
C TRP A 311 -20.22 4.71 -28.82
N ALA A 312 -19.09 5.07 -29.44
CA ALA A 312 -18.42 6.35 -29.18
C ALA A 312 -19.33 7.57 -29.45
N ASN A 313 -20.11 7.51 -30.54
CA ASN A 313 -21.10 8.54 -30.84
C ASN A 313 -22.23 8.59 -29.78
N ARG A 314 -22.65 7.44 -29.25
CA ARG A 314 -23.65 7.37 -28.17
C ARG A 314 -23.13 7.92 -26.84
N GLN A 315 -21.84 7.74 -26.57
CA GLN A 315 -21.16 8.33 -25.41
C GLN A 315 -21.12 9.85 -25.47
N ASP A 316 -20.78 10.43 -26.63
CA ASP A 316 -20.80 11.89 -26.81
C ASP A 316 -22.22 12.44 -26.62
N GLU A 317 -23.25 11.72 -27.08
CA GLU A 317 -24.65 12.07 -26.83
C GLU A 317 -25.03 11.95 -25.34
N ALA A 318 -24.54 10.95 -24.62
CA ALA A 318 -24.79 10.76 -23.20
C ALA A 318 -24.12 11.85 -22.35
N GLU A 319 -22.87 12.20 -22.65
CA GLU A 319 -22.16 13.31 -22.01
C GLU A 319 -22.86 14.64 -22.30
N GLN A 320 -23.31 14.89 -23.54
CA GLN A 320 -24.10 16.08 -23.85
C GLN A 320 -25.42 16.14 -23.07
N LYS A 321 -26.12 15.01 -22.89
CA LYS A 321 -27.35 14.95 -22.09
C LYS A 321 -27.07 15.22 -20.60
N LEU A 322 -25.94 14.73 -20.07
CA LEU A 322 -25.49 15.06 -18.72
C LEU A 322 -25.23 16.57 -18.59
N TRP A 323 -24.48 17.17 -19.50
CA TRP A 323 -24.18 18.60 -19.47
C TRP A 323 -25.42 19.49 -19.58
N GLN A 324 -26.46 19.04 -20.29
CA GLN A 324 -27.76 19.72 -20.32
C GLN A 324 -28.51 19.64 -18.98
N ALA A 325 -28.28 18.58 -18.19
CA ALA A 325 -28.87 18.40 -16.86
C ALA A 325 -28.13 19.18 -15.75
N LYS A 326 -26.88 19.59 -15.97
CA LYS A 326 -26.03 20.32 -15.00
C LYS A 326 -26.72 21.50 -14.28
N PRO A 327 -27.50 22.38 -14.94
CA PRO A 327 -28.12 23.52 -14.26
C PRO A 327 -29.18 23.15 -13.21
N GLN A 328 -29.61 21.89 -13.16
CA GLN A 328 -30.73 21.41 -12.34
C GLN A 328 -30.31 20.45 -11.23
N VAL A 329 -29.00 20.19 -11.08
CA VAL A 329 -28.46 19.15 -10.19
C VAL A 329 -27.28 19.72 -9.39
N GLU A 330 -27.14 19.27 -8.15
CA GLU A 330 -25.96 19.54 -7.32
C GLU A 330 -24.66 19.11 -8.00
N GLU A 331 -23.62 19.92 -7.85
CA GLU A 331 -22.34 19.74 -8.55
C GLU A 331 -21.68 18.40 -8.19
N THR A 332 -21.86 17.92 -6.96
CA THR A 332 -21.35 16.64 -6.48
C THR A 332 -21.98 15.44 -7.20
N ALA A 333 -23.30 15.42 -7.34
CA ALA A 333 -24.02 14.36 -8.04
C ALA A 333 -23.71 14.39 -9.54
N PHE A 334 -23.62 15.59 -10.13
CA PHE A 334 -23.20 15.75 -11.52
C PHE A 334 -21.79 15.20 -11.77
N ASN A 335 -20.83 15.55 -10.91
CA ASN A 335 -19.45 15.08 -11.04
C ASN A 335 -19.35 13.55 -10.87
N ALA A 336 -20.13 12.96 -9.97
CA ALA A 336 -20.16 11.51 -9.79
C ALA A 336 -20.63 10.77 -11.05
N ALA A 337 -21.73 11.20 -11.67
CA ALA A 337 -22.20 10.56 -12.90
C ALA A 337 -21.29 10.83 -14.10
N LEU A 338 -20.69 12.02 -14.18
CA LEU A 338 -19.71 12.32 -15.21
C LEU A 338 -18.47 11.42 -15.06
N GLU A 339 -18.05 11.16 -13.83
CA GLU A 339 -16.93 10.26 -13.55
C GLU A 339 -17.26 8.81 -13.90
N GLU A 340 -18.47 8.33 -13.59
CA GLU A 340 -18.91 6.98 -14.00
C GLU A 340 -18.93 6.82 -15.54
N VAL A 341 -19.42 7.83 -16.26
CA VAL A 341 -19.38 7.84 -17.73
C VAL A 341 -17.93 7.87 -18.26
N ARG A 342 -17.04 8.63 -17.62
CA ARG A 342 -15.60 8.67 -17.97
C ARG A 342 -14.90 7.33 -17.68
N GLN A 343 -15.23 6.68 -16.59
CA GLN A 343 -14.68 5.36 -16.24
C GLN A 343 -15.15 4.30 -17.24
N ALA A 344 -16.43 4.31 -17.61
CA ALA A 344 -16.96 3.48 -18.69
C ALA A 344 -16.20 3.73 -20.00
N ARG A 345 -15.88 4.99 -20.30
CA ARG A 345 -15.08 5.37 -21.47
C ARG A 345 -13.65 4.86 -21.43
N GLN A 346 -12.99 4.94 -20.28
CA GLN A 346 -11.63 4.45 -20.11
C GLN A 346 -11.55 2.93 -20.25
N ALA A 347 -12.47 2.20 -19.60
CA ALA A 347 -12.56 0.74 -19.73
C ALA A 347 -12.73 0.31 -21.19
N MET A 348 -13.56 1.03 -21.94
CA MET A 348 -13.79 0.77 -23.37
C MET A 348 -12.62 1.20 -24.26
N THR A 349 -11.96 2.31 -23.96
CA THR A 349 -10.75 2.73 -24.69
C THR A 349 -9.62 1.72 -24.47
N ALA A 350 -9.49 1.18 -23.26
CA ALA A 350 -8.57 0.08 -22.96
C ALA A 350 -8.93 -1.18 -23.75
N ALA A 351 -10.22 -1.56 -23.82
CA ALA A 351 -10.69 -2.66 -24.65
C ALA A 351 -10.41 -2.44 -26.15
N GLN A 352 -10.54 -1.19 -26.64
CA GLN A 352 -10.25 -0.81 -28.02
C GLN A 352 -8.76 -0.86 -28.35
N GLN A 353 -7.91 -0.42 -27.42
CA GLN A 353 -6.46 -0.45 -27.57
C GLN A 353 -5.90 -1.88 -27.47
N ALA A 354 -6.59 -2.76 -26.76
CA ALA A 354 -6.25 -4.18 -26.69
C ALA A 354 -6.51 -4.92 -28.02
N LEU A 355 -7.48 -4.50 -28.85
CA LEU A 355 -7.78 -5.14 -30.14
C LEU A 355 -6.81 -4.72 -31.26
N THR A 356 -5.81 -5.55 -31.54
CA THR A 356 -4.93 -5.38 -32.71
C THR A 356 -5.56 -5.94 -34.00
N PRO A 357 -5.16 -5.48 -35.22
CA PRO A 357 -5.66 -6.01 -36.50
C PRO A 357 -5.42 -7.52 -36.67
N GLU A 358 -4.37 -8.05 -36.05
CA GLU A 358 -4.02 -9.47 -36.03
C GLU A 358 -4.95 -10.27 -35.11
N GLN A 359 -5.36 -9.70 -33.96
CA GLN A 359 -6.38 -10.30 -33.11
C GLN A 359 -7.77 -10.28 -33.75
N GLU A 360 -8.12 -9.25 -34.52
CA GLU A 360 -9.38 -9.18 -35.28
C GLU A 360 -9.43 -10.25 -36.39
N GLN A 361 -8.32 -10.48 -37.10
CA GLN A 361 -8.21 -11.60 -38.05
C GLN A 361 -8.20 -12.96 -37.35
N ALA A 362 -7.58 -13.08 -36.17
CA ALA A 362 -7.57 -14.31 -35.39
C ALA A 362 -8.97 -14.65 -34.84
N LEU A 363 -9.75 -13.65 -34.42
CA LEU A 363 -11.15 -13.79 -34.00
C LEU A 363 -12.04 -14.21 -35.17
N LYS A 364 -11.88 -13.59 -36.35
CA LYS A 364 -12.61 -14.02 -37.57
C LYS A 364 -12.24 -15.45 -37.98
N ARG A 365 -10.97 -15.83 -37.87
CA ARG A 365 -10.52 -17.22 -38.12
C ARG A 365 -11.05 -18.19 -37.06
N GLN A 366 -11.19 -17.76 -35.81
CA GLN A 366 -11.74 -18.56 -34.70
C GLN A 366 -13.25 -18.76 -34.84
N ALA A 367 -14.01 -17.70 -35.14
CA ALA A 367 -15.44 -17.80 -35.42
C ALA A 367 -15.71 -18.70 -36.63
N ALA A 368 -14.93 -18.54 -37.72
CA ALA A 368 -15.00 -19.42 -38.87
C ALA A 368 -14.55 -20.87 -38.55
N ALA A 369 -13.66 -21.08 -37.58
CA ALA A 369 -13.25 -22.41 -37.14
C ALA A 369 -14.28 -23.06 -36.21
N GLN A 370 -14.93 -22.30 -35.33
CA GLN A 370 -16.05 -22.75 -34.50
C GLN A 370 -17.27 -23.08 -35.34
N GLU A 371 -17.63 -22.24 -36.31
CA GLU A 371 -18.72 -22.51 -37.25
C GLU A 371 -18.45 -23.79 -38.06
N LYS A 372 -17.20 -24.02 -38.48
CA LYS A 372 -16.79 -25.26 -39.13
C LYS A 372 -16.80 -26.46 -38.18
N ALA A 373 -16.42 -26.29 -36.91
CA ALA A 373 -16.45 -27.35 -35.90
C ALA A 373 -17.89 -27.74 -35.53
N GLU A 374 -18.79 -26.77 -35.42
CA GLU A 374 -20.23 -27.00 -35.20
C GLU A 374 -20.89 -27.63 -36.43
N ALA A 375 -20.52 -27.20 -37.65
CA ALA A 375 -20.98 -27.85 -38.88
C ALA A 375 -20.48 -29.30 -38.99
N ALA A 376 -19.23 -29.57 -38.57
CA ALA A 376 -18.68 -30.93 -38.52
C ALA A 376 -19.36 -31.78 -37.42
N ALA A 377 -19.66 -31.21 -36.26
CA ALA A 377 -20.40 -31.88 -35.19
C ALA A 377 -21.84 -32.22 -35.61
N ARG A 378 -22.52 -31.31 -36.33
CA ARG A 378 -23.84 -31.57 -36.91
C ARG A 378 -23.80 -32.67 -37.97
N LEU A 379 -22.82 -32.65 -38.88
CA LEU A 379 -22.62 -33.72 -39.86
C LEU A 379 -22.35 -35.07 -39.20
N ALA A 380 -21.59 -35.09 -38.09
CA ALA A 380 -21.36 -36.31 -37.30
C ALA A 380 -22.63 -36.80 -36.59
N GLN A 381 -23.47 -35.89 -36.11
CA GLN A 381 -24.75 -36.21 -35.48
C GLN A 381 -25.76 -36.75 -36.51
N ASP A 382 -25.85 -36.13 -37.68
CA ASP A 382 -26.68 -36.59 -38.80
C ASP A 382 -26.24 -37.97 -39.31
N ALA A 383 -24.92 -38.20 -39.41
CA ALA A 383 -24.37 -39.51 -39.80
C ALA A 383 -24.64 -40.59 -38.73
N ALA A 384 -24.55 -40.24 -37.43
CA ALA A 384 -24.90 -41.14 -36.34
C ALA A 384 -26.40 -41.48 -36.34
N GLN A 385 -27.26 -40.51 -36.65
CA GLN A 385 -28.70 -40.70 -36.74
C GLN A 385 -29.10 -41.56 -37.94
N GLN A 386 -28.47 -41.37 -39.10
CA GLN A 386 -28.63 -42.25 -40.27
C GLN A 386 -28.12 -43.67 -40.01
N ALA A 387 -27.01 -43.82 -39.26
CA ALA A 387 -26.51 -45.12 -38.85
C ALA A 387 -27.46 -45.82 -37.85
N LEU A 388 -28.14 -45.06 -36.98
CA LEU A 388 -29.16 -45.57 -36.08
C LEU A 388 -30.41 -46.01 -36.84
N GLU A 389 -30.91 -45.20 -37.77
CA GLU A 389 -32.04 -45.55 -38.64
C GLU A 389 -31.74 -46.76 -39.55
N ALA A 390 -30.52 -46.84 -40.07
CA ALA A 390 -30.07 -48.01 -40.85
C ALA A 390 -29.90 -49.26 -39.97
N ALA A 391 -29.49 -49.10 -38.70
CA ALA A 391 -29.40 -50.20 -37.74
C ALA A 391 -30.80 -50.69 -37.33
N GLU A 392 -31.76 -49.79 -37.10
CA GLU A 392 -33.17 -50.14 -36.83
C GLU A 392 -33.83 -50.83 -38.04
N GLN A 393 -33.53 -50.39 -39.27
CA GLN A 393 -33.98 -51.05 -40.51
C GLN A 393 -33.30 -52.42 -40.74
N ALA A 394 -32.05 -52.58 -40.28
CA ALA A 394 -31.32 -53.84 -40.35
C ALA A 394 -31.75 -54.84 -39.26
N GLU A 395 -32.17 -54.36 -38.08
CA GLU A 395 -32.75 -55.20 -37.02
C GLU A 395 -34.13 -55.75 -37.43
N ALA A 396 -34.83 -55.05 -38.34
CA ALA A 396 -36.07 -55.53 -38.97
C ALA A 396 -35.85 -56.59 -40.08
N VAL A 397 -34.63 -56.78 -40.58
CA VAL A 397 -34.29 -57.75 -41.63
C VAL A 397 -33.03 -58.52 -41.23
N SER A 398 -33.20 -59.55 -40.39
CA SER A 398 -32.08 -60.42 -40.06
C SER A 398 -31.53 -61.11 -41.31
N GLU A 399 -30.21 -61.06 -41.45
CA GLU A 399 -29.34 -61.73 -42.45
C GLU A 399 -28.97 -60.93 -43.70
N ASN A 400 -27.98 -60.02 -43.61
CA ASN A 400 -27.13 -59.75 -44.78
C ASN A 400 -25.77 -59.08 -44.50
N ARG A 401 -24.72 -59.55 -45.20
CA ARG A 401 -23.35 -58.97 -45.21
C ARG A 401 -23.30 -57.50 -45.61
N ALA A 402 -24.35 -56.98 -46.26
CA ALA A 402 -24.48 -55.58 -46.63
C ALA A 402 -24.58 -54.65 -45.41
N ALA A 403 -25.23 -55.09 -44.32
CA ALA A 403 -25.34 -54.31 -43.09
C ALA A 403 -23.97 -54.16 -42.39
N THR A 404 -23.14 -55.20 -42.43
CA THR A 404 -21.78 -55.18 -41.85
C THR A 404 -20.84 -54.27 -42.63
N ALA A 405 -20.96 -54.23 -43.97
CA ALA A 405 -20.19 -53.33 -44.82
C ALA A 405 -20.60 -51.86 -44.62
N ALA A 406 -21.90 -51.58 -44.47
CA ALA A 406 -22.39 -50.24 -44.18
C ALA A 406 -21.93 -49.75 -42.79
N LEU A 407 -21.94 -50.62 -41.78
CA LEU A 407 -21.40 -50.33 -40.44
C LEU A 407 -19.89 -50.09 -40.45
N GLN A 408 -19.11 -50.85 -41.23
CA GLN A 408 -17.67 -50.62 -41.40
C GLN A 408 -17.38 -49.29 -42.10
N GLN A 409 -18.13 -48.96 -43.15
CA GLN A 409 -17.96 -47.71 -43.87
C GLN A 409 -18.36 -46.50 -43.02
N ALA A 410 -19.41 -46.62 -42.20
CA ALA A 410 -19.79 -45.61 -41.22
C ALA A 410 -18.73 -45.44 -40.12
N ALA A 411 -18.14 -46.54 -39.64
CA ALA A 411 -17.06 -46.51 -38.66
C ALA A 411 -15.78 -45.86 -39.21
N GLU A 412 -15.41 -46.12 -40.47
CA GLU A 412 -14.28 -45.48 -41.15
C GLU A 412 -14.50 -43.98 -41.38
N GLN A 413 -15.72 -43.57 -41.76
CA GLN A 413 -16.07 -42.16 -41.90
C GLN A 413 -16.06 -41.44 -40.55
N SER A 414 -16.56 -42.08 -39.50
CA SER A 414 -16.49 -41.57 -38.12
C SER A 414 -15.05 -41.47 -37.61
N ALA A 415 -14.17 -42.41 -37.97
CA ALA A 415 -12.76 -42.37 -37.60
C ALA A 415 -12.02 -41.20 -38.27
N ARG A 416 -12.27 -40.96 -39.57
CA ARG A 416 -11.70 -39.81 -40.30
C ARG A 416 -12.21 -38.47 -39.79
N ALA A 417 -13.49 -38.38 -39.44
CA ALA A 417 -14.06 -37.19 -38.83
C ALA A 417 -13.46 -36.91 -37.44
N ALA A 418 -13.23 -37.96 -36.64
CA ALA A 418 -12.56 -37.84 -35.34
C ALA A 418 -11.07 -37.43 -35.47
N GLU A 419 -10.38 -37.87 -36.52
CA GLU A 419 -9.00 -37.50 -36.80
C GLU A 419 -8.87 -36.03 -37.24
N GLN A 420 -9.76 -35.57 -38.13
CA GLN A 420 -9.84 -34.15 -38.52
C GLN A 420 -10.22 -33.24 -37.35
N ALA A 421 -11.10 -33.69 -36.45
CA ALA A 421 -11.43 -32.97 -35.23
C ALA A 421 -10.24 -32.87 -34.25
N ARG A 422 -9.40 -33.93 -34.18
CA ARG A 422 -8.17 -33.92 -33.36
C ARG A 422 -7.11 -32.99 -33.92
N GLU A 423 -6.89 -32.98 -35.23
CA GLU A 423 -5.96 -32.04 -35.88
C GLU A 423 -6.42 -30.57 -35.70
N ALA A 424 -7.72 -30.30 -35.85
CA ALA A 424 -8.28 -28.98 -35.60
C ALA A 424 -8.13 -28.55 -34.12
N ALA A 425 -8.33 -29.48 -33.17
CA ALA A 425 -8.12 -29.22 -31.75
C ALA A 425 -6.65 -28.95 -31.39
N GLN A 426 -5.70 -29.68 -31.98
CA GLN A 426 -4.26 -29.44 -31.79
C GLN A 426 -3.83 -28.08 -32.37
N THR A 427 -4.36 -27.72 -33.54
CA THR A 427 -4.06 -26.41 -34.16
C THR A 427 -4.65 -25.26 -33.32
N ALA A 428 -5.85 -25.44 -32.77
CA ALA A 428 -6.47 -24.48 -31.86
C ALA A 428 -5.70 -24.35 -30.53
N GLN A 429 -5.17 -25.46 -30.01
CA GLN A 429 -4.34 -25.48 -28.81
C GLN A 429 -3.01 -24.75 -29.03
N GLN A 430 -2.32 -24.99 -30.14
CA GLN A 430 -1.09 -24.26 -30.49
C GLN A 430 -1.34 -22.75 -30.67
N ALA A 431 -2.45 -22.39 -31.32
CA ALA A 431 -2.84 -20.98 -31.46
C ALA A 431 -3.26 -20.32 -30.13
N ALA A 432 -3.77 -21.10 -29.16
CA ALA A 432 -4.08 -20.62 -27.82
C ALA A 432 -2.81 -20.45 -26.97
N GLU A 433 -1.87 -21.39 -27.07
CA GLU A 433 -0.56 -21.30 -26.42
C GLU A 433 0.25 -20.10 -26.93
N GLN A 434 0.20 -19.83 -28.24
CA GLN A 434 0.85 -18.68 -28.85
C GLN A 434 0.19 -17.34 -28.46
N ARG A 435 -1.15 -17.34 -28.25
CA ARG A 435 -1.87 -16.19 -27.69
C ARG A 435 -1.49 -15.90 -26.24
N ALA A 436 -1.50 -16.92 -25.38
CA ALA A 436 -1.10 -16.79 -23.99
C ALA A 436 0.38 -16.36 -23.86
N ALA A 437 1.21 -16.72 -24.84
CA ALA A 437 2.60 -16.28 -24.90
C ALA A 437 2.73 -14.80 -25.30
N ASN A 438 1.92 -14.32 -26.25
CA ASN A 438 1.92 -12.91 -26.67
C ASN A 438 1.32 -11.99 -25.60
N GLU A 439 0.26 -12.41 -24.92
CA GLU A 439 -0.34 -11.69 -23.78
C GLU A 439 0.69 -11.49 -22.66
N ARG A 440 1.50 -12.51 -22.34
CA ARG A 440 2.57 -12.39 -21.35
C ARG A 440 3.69 -11.43 -21.75
N VAL A 441 3.95 -11.26 -23.05
CA VAL A 441 4.95 -10.28 -23.55
C VAL A 441 4.39 -8.85 -23.45
N ALA A 442 3.11 -8.66 -23.75
CA ALA A 442 2.44 -7.37 -23.58
C ALA A 442 2.37 -6.96 -22.10
N ASP A 443 1.96 -7.87 -21.22
CA ASP A 443 1.95 -7.67 -19.75
C ASP A 443 3.35 -7.31 -19.22
N ALA A 444 4.40 -7.95 -19.74
CA ALA A 444 5.78 -7.67 -19.33
C ALA A 444 6.24 -6.26 -19.78
N ALA A 445 5.83 -5.81 -20.96
CA ALA A 445 6.15 -4.48 -21.48
C ALA A 445 5.44 -3.36 -20.69
N GLU A 446 4.18 -3.59 -20.30
CA GLU A 446 3.44 -2.65 -19.44
C GLU A 446 4.10 -2.54 -18.06
N ARG A 447 4.43 -3.66 -17.43
CA ARG A 447 5.15 -3.69 -16.14
C ARG A 447 6.50 -3.00 -16.22
N GLN A 448 7.23 -3.17 -17.33
CA GLN A 448 8.49 -2.48 -17.54
C GLN A 448 8.30 -0.96 -17.61
N THR A 449 7.24 -0.50 -18.30
CA THR A 449 6.92 0.93 -18.39
C THR A 449 6.63 1.55 -17.02
N VAL A 450 5.87 0.84 -16.17
CA VAL A 450 5.57 1.26 -14.79
C VAL A 450 6.85 1.31 -13.94
N ALA A 451 7.74 0.31 -14.05
CA ALA A 451 9.00 0.30 -13.33
C ALA A 451 9.97 1.42 -13.81
N GLU A 452 9.96 1.77 -15.10
CA GLU A 452 10.74 2.88 -15.64
C GLU A 452 10.25 4.24 -15.12
N ARG A 453 8.94 4.43 -14.97
CA ARG A 453 8.36 5.63 -14.32
C ARG A 453 8.76 5.73 -12.86
N ALA A 454 8.78 4.61 -12.13
CA ALA A 454 9.24 4.59 -10.73
C ALA A 454 10.70 5.05 -10.62
N ALA A 455 11.56 4.61 -11.54
CA ALA A 455 12.96 5.03 -11.60
C ALA A 455 13.10 6.53 -11.91
N ARG A 456 12.28 7.07 -12.82
CA ARG A 456 12.27 8.51 -13.15
C ARG A 456 11.80 9.36 -11.98
N ALA A 457 10.74 8.96 -11.28
CA ALA A 457 10.25 9.65 -10.08
C ALA A 457 11.33 9.70 -8.99
N ALA A 458 12.06 8.60 -8.77
CA ALA A 458 13.18 8.54 -7.83
C ALA A 458 14.33 9.48 -8.21
N GLU A 459 14.66 9.56 -9.51
CA GLU A 459 15.72 10.45 -10.01
C GLU A 459 15.34 11.93 -9.86
N GLN A 460 14.09 12.30 -10.18
CA GLN A 460 13.59 13.66 -9.99
C GLN A 460 13.57 14.05 -8.51
N ALA A 461 13.15 13.13 -7.62
CA ALA A 461 13.19 13.35 -6.17
C ALA A 461 14.63 13.56 -5.66
N ALA A 462 15.61 12.81 -6.16
CA ALA A 462 17.02 12.97 -5.79
C ALA A 462 17.57 14.34 -6.22
N GLN A 463 17.23 14.80 -7.42
CA GLN A 463 17.63 16.11 -7.93
C GLN A 463 16.99 17.25 -7.11
N ALA A 464 15.72 17.13 -6.77
CA ALA A 464 15.01 18.09 -5.94
C ALA A 464 15.63 18.17 -4.52
N ALA A 465 15.92 17.03 -3.91
CA ALA A 465 16.58 16.96 -2.60
C ALA A 465 17.98 17.60 -2.61
N GLN A 466 18.73 17.42 -3.70
CA GLN A 466 20.03 18.07 -3.86
C GLN A 466 19.89 19.60 -3.95
N GLN A 467 18.94 20.11 -4.76
CA GLN A 467 18.69 21.55 -4.87
C GLN A 467 18.23 22.17 -3.54
N ALA A 468 17.42 21.46 -2.75
CA ALA A 468 17.04 21.89 -1.41
C ALA A 468 18.26 21.97 -0.47
N GLY A 469 19.18 21.02 -0.54
CA GLY A 469 20.43 21.05 0.21
C GLY A 469 21.34 22.23 -0.18
N ASP A 470 21.47 22.49 -1.48
CA ASP A 470 22.22 23.64 -2.00
C ASP A 470 21.57 24.96 -1.57
N GLY A 471 20.23 25.04 -1.59
CA GLY A 471 19.47 26.19 -1.08
C GLY A 471 19.70 26.44 0.41
N ALA A 472 19.70 25.39 1.23
CA ALA A 472 19.99 25.48 2.67
C ALA A 472 21.41 26.01 2.95
N GLU A 473 22.41 25.60 2.15
CA GLU A 473 23.77 26.12 2.26
C GLU A 473 23.86 27.61 1.86
N GLN A 474 23.15 28.01 0.80
CA GLN A 474 23.08 29.42 0.38
C GLN A 474 22.35 30.29 1.43
N ALA A 475 21.29 29.79 2.07
CA ALA A 475 20.61 30.48 3.17
C ALA A 475 21.55 30.72 4.36
N ARG A 476 22.36 29.72 4.71
CA ARG A 476 23.36 29.84 5.77
C ARG A 476 24.45 30.86 5.41
N GLN A 477 24.97 30.82 4.19
CA GLN A 477 25.95 31.80 3.69
C GLN A 477 25.38 33.22 3.69
N ALA A 478 24.09 33.39 3.35
CA ALA A 478 23.41 34.68 3.43
C ALA A 478 23.34 35.19 4.87
N ALA A 479 22.97 34.34 5.84
CA ALA A 479 22.94 34.71 7.26
C ALA A 479 24.34 35.09 7.80
N GLU A 480 25.38 34.32 7.45
CA GLU A 480 26.76 34.58 7.84
C GLU A 480 27.30 35.88 7.23
N ALA A 481 27.03 36.15 5.94
CA ALA A 481 27.42 37.39 5.27
C ALA A 481 26.74 38.63 5.86
N ARG A 482 25.46 38.52 6.26
CA ARG A 482 24.73 39.60 6.96
C ARG A 482 25.28 39.87 8.35
N GLN A 483 25.66 38.81 9.07
CA GLN A 483 26.28 38.93 10.38
C GLN A 483 27.67 39.58 10.28
N ALA A 484 28.41 39.28 9.21
CA ALA A 484 29.73 39.88 8.92
C ALA A 484 29.66 41.31 8.34
N GLY A 485 28.46 41.86 8.13
CA GLY A 485 28.29 43.22 7.59
C GLY A 485 28.59 43.35 6.08
N GLN A 486 28.39 42.27 5.32
CA GLN A 486 28.63 42.22 3.87
C GLN A 486 27.30 42.13 3.09
N PRO A 487 26.58 43.25 2.87
CA PRO A 487 25.22 43.25 2.33
C PRO A 487 25.13 42.70 0.90
N ASP A 488 26.08 43.03 0.02
CA ASP A 488 26.07 42.57 -1.38
C ASP A 488 26.24 41.04 -1.51
N GLN A 489 27.08 40.44 -0.65
CA GLN A 489 27.27 38.98 -0.61
C GLN A 489 26.07 38.27 0.00
N ALA A 490 25.43 38.89 0.98
CA ALA A 490 24.22 38.37 1.60
C ALA A 490 23.03 38.34 0.64
N GLU A 491 22.82 39.41 -0.12
CA GLU A 491 21.72 39.52 -1.08
C GLU A 491 21.90 38.55 -2.25
N ALA A 492 23.13 38.41 -2.76
CA ALA A 492 23.45 37.43 -3.80
C ALA A 492 23.29 35.97 -3.34
N ALA A 493 23.64 35.65 -2.08
CA ALA A 493 23.44 34.32 -1.51
C ALA A 493 21.94 34.05 -1.23
N GLN A 494 21.18 35.06 -0.82
CA GLN A 494 19.74 34.94 -0.63
C GLN A 494 19.01 34.69 -1.95
N GLU A 495 19.30 35.43 -3.02
CA GLU A 495 18.66 35.18 -4.33
C GLU A 495 18.92 33.76 -4.83
N LYS A 496 20.14 33.24 -4.62
CA LYS A 496 20.48 31.85 -4.97
C LYS A 496 19.74 30.85 -4.10
N SER A 497 19.62 31.13 -2.80
CA SER A 497 18.86 30.32 -1.86
C SER A 497 17.38 30.22 -2.23
N GLU A 498 16.74 31.34 -2.54
CA GLU A 498 15.32 31.40 -2.90
C GLU A 498 15.05 30.68 -4.23
N ARG A 499 15.88 30.94 -5.25
CA ARG A 499 15.77 30.21 -6.54
C ARG A 499 15.96 28.71 -6.38
N ALA A 500 16.91 28.28 -5.55
CA ALA A 500 17.14 26.86 -5.28
C ALA A 500 15.98 26.22 -4.51
N ALA A 501 15.40 26.94 -3.54
CA ALA A 501 14.23 26.48 -2.79
C ALA A 501 12.97 26.39 -3.66
N ASP A 502 12.75 27.36 -4.56
CA ASP A 502 11.62 27.34 -5.49
C ASP A 502 11.74 26.21 -6.52
N ALA A 503 12.92 26.04 -7.11
CA ALA A 503 13.20 24.94 -8.03
C ALA A 503 13.05 23.57 -7.36
N ALA A 504 13.57 23.42 -6.13
CA ALA A 504 13.42 22.20 -5.35
C ALA A 504 11.95 21.89 -5.03
N ALA A 505 11.14 22.90 -4.66
CA ALA A 505 9.73 22.72 -4.37
C ALA A 505 8.90 22.34 -5.61
N GLU A 506 9.18 22.97 -6.76
CA GLU A 506 8.52 22.66 -8.03
C GLU A 506 8.87 21.23 -8.49
N GLN A 507 10.15 20.89 -8.48
CA GLN A 507 10.64 19.57 -8.90
C GLN A 507 10.17 18.46 -7.94
N ALA A 508 10.10 18.73 -6.63
CA ALA A 508 9.51 17.81 -5.67
C ALA A 508 8.00 17.59 -5.91
N THR A 509 7.27 18.63 -6.30
CA THR A 509 5.83 18.50 -6.60
C THR A 509 5.59 17.61 -7.82
N GLN A 510 6.41 17.77 -8.87
CA GLN A 510 6.37 16.92 -10.06
C GLN A 510 6.74 15.47 -9.73
N ALA A 511 7.84 15.27 -8.99
CA ALA A 511 8.28 13.94 -8.57
C ALA A 511 7.23 13.23 -7.69
N ASN A 512 6.54 13.96 -6.81
CA ASN A 512 5.49 13.41 -5.97
C ASN A 512 4.26 12.98 -6.77
N ALA A 513 3.84 13.78 -7.76
CA ALA A 513 2.72 13.43 -8.63
C ALA A 513 3.01 12.14 -9.44
N GLU A 514 4.20 12.05 -10.05
CA GLU A 514 4.62 10.87 -10.80
C GLU A 514 4.78 9.64 -9.88
N ALA A 515 5.30 9.82 -8.66
CA ALA A 515 5.44 8.77 -7.66
C ALA A 515 4.09 8.23 -7.16
N VAL A 516 3.12 9.09 -6.87
CA VAL A 516 1.80 8.66 -6.37
C VAL A 516 1.02 7.88 -7.44
N GLU A 517 1.04 8.34 -8.70
CA GLU A 517 0.42 7.59 -9.80
C GLU A 517 1.11 6.25 -10.03
N THR A 518 2.45 6.24 -10.05
CA THR A 518 3.22 5.01 -10.24
C THR A 518 3.02 4.01 -9.10
N ALA A 519 2.91 4.48 -7.85
CA ALA A 519 2.60 3.61 -6.71
C ALA A 519 1.21 2.96 -6.86
N ARG A 520 0.22 3.71 -7.36
CA ARG A 520 -1.13 3.17 -7.61
C ARG A 520 -1.12 2.11 -8.71
N GLU A 521 -0.45 2.40 -9.83
CA GLU A 521 -0.31 1.47 -10.97
C GLU A 521 0.46 0.20 -10.56
N ALA A 522 1.58 0.33 -9.86
CA ALA A 522 2.38 -0.80 -9.38
C ALA A 522 1.65 -1.62 -8.32
N GLY A 523 0.87 -0.99 -7.43
CA GLY A 523 0.09 -1.68 -6.40
C GLY A 523 -1.07 -2.52 -6.95
N ALA A 524 -1.54 -2.21 -8.17
CA ALA A 524 -2.57 -2.97 -8.86
C ALA A 524 -2.02 -4.19 -9.62
N GLN A 525 -0.70 -4.26 -9.85
CA GLN A 525 -0.06 -5.30 -10.65
C GLN A 525 0.70 -6.32 -9.77
N PRO A 526 0.39 -7.63 -9.85
CA PRO A 526 1.12 -8.64 -9.08
C PRO A 526 2.57 -8.80 -9.55
N GLY A 527 3.53 -8.85 -8.62
CA GLY A 527 4.97 -8.95 -8.91
C GLY A 527 5.68 -7.61 -9.13
N MET A 528 5.04 -6.48 -8.80
CA MET A 528 5.57 -5.12 -8.90
C MET A 528 5.90 -4.49 -7.53
N GLU A 529 6.15 -5.31 -6.51
CA GLU A 529 6.30 -4.84 -5.13
C GLU A 529 7.47 -3.86 -4.95
N GLN A 530 8.60 -4.09 -5.62
CA GLN A 530 9.77 -3.20 -5.55
C GLN A 530 9.54 -1.88 -6.30
N ALA A 531 8.76 -1.86 -7.37
CA ALA A 531 8.36 -0.61 -8.05
C ALA A 531 7.38 0.19 -7.19
N HIS A 532 6.47 -0.48 -6.49
CA HIS A 532 5.55 0.16 -5.55
C HIS A 532 6.30 0.78 -4.37
N GLU A 533 7.23 0.03 -3.76
CA GLU A 533 8.09 0.51 -2.66
C GLU A 533 9.00 1.67 -3.12
N ALA A 534 9.59 1.57 -4.32
CA ALA A 534 10.37 2.65 -4.91
C ALA A 534 9.55 3.94 -5.06
N ALA A 535 8.31 3.83 -5.55
CA ALA A 535 7.42 4.96 -5.74
C ALA A 535 7.00 5.59 -4.40
N GLN A 536 6.74 4.79 -3.36
CA GLN A 536 6.47 5.30 -2.01
C GLN A 536 7.67 6.07 -1.44
N LEU A 537 8.88 5.51 -1.53
CA LEU A 537 10.10 6.16 -1.06
C LEU A 537 10.40 7.47 -1.83
N ALA A 538 10.10 7.51 -3.14
CA ALA A 538 10.21 8.73 -3.95
C ALA A 538 9.19 9.81 -3.51
N SER A 539 7.96 9.42 -3.19
CA SER A 539 6.93 10.34 -2.65
C SER A 539 7.33 10.90 -1.28
N GLU A 540 7.85 10.05 -0.38
CA GLU A 540 8.35 10.49 0.92
C GLU A 540 9.56 11.44 0.78
N SER A 541 10.48 11.15 -0.14
CA SER A 541 11.61 12.03 -0.45
C SER A 541 11.15 13.40 -0.95
N ALA A 542 10.13 13.44 -1.82
CA ALA A 542 9.56 14.68 -2.32
C ALA A 542 8.91 15.51 -1.21
N ALA A 543 8.18 14.88 -0.28
CA ALA A 543 7.59 15.57 0.87
C ALA A 543 8.64 16.18 1.81
N LEU A 544 9.71 15.43 2.10
CA LEU A 544 10.85 15.93 2.87
C LEU A 544 11.56 17.09 2.14
N THR A 545 11.67 17.02 0.82
CA THR A 545 12.27 18.09 0.01
C THR A 545 11.45 19.38 0.05
N GLN A 546 10.11 19.29 -0.02
CA GLN A 546 9.23 20.45 0.17
C GLN A 546 9.43 21.07 1.57
N ARG A 547 9.54 20.23 2.61
CA ARG A 547 9.79 20.69 3.97
C ARG A 547 11.16 21.39 4.12
N ALA A 548 12.20 20.87 3.46
CA ALA A 548 13.51 21.52 3.42
C ALA A 548 13.44 22.88 2.68
N ALA A 549 12.70 22.98 1.57
CA ALA A 549 12.50 24.25 0.87
C ALA A 549 11.78 25.29 1.75
N GLU A 550 10.76 24.89 2.53
CA GLU A 550 10.09 25.76 3.51
C GLU A 550 11.04 26.27 4.60
N LEU A 551 11.80 25.36 5.23
CA LEU A 551 12.78 25.72 6.26
C LEU A 551 13.88 26.65 5.72
N THR A 552 14.23 26.48 4.44
CA THR A 552 15.17 27.38 3.74
C THR A 552 14.60 28.79 3.62
N ARG A 553 13.31 28.94 3.26
CA ARG A 553 12.63 30.24 3.20
C ARG A 553 12.45 30.87 4.58
N GLU A 554 12.14 30.07 5.60
CA GLU A 554 12.07 30.54 6.99
C GLU A 554 13.44 31.04 7.48
N ALA A 555 14.53 30.33 7.14
CA ALA A 555 15.88 30.73 7.47
C ALA A 555 16.28 32.07 6.80
N THR A 556 15.96 32.25 5.51
CA THR A 556 16.27 33.51 4.80
C THR A 556 15.47 34.68 5.37
N GLN A 557 14.16 34.52 5.61
CA GLN A 557 13.32 35.53 6.24
C GLN A 557 13.79 35.88 7.66
N ARG A 558 14.21 34.87 8.45
CA ARG A 558 14.73 35.11 9.80
C ARG A 558 16.05 35.88 9.77
N ALA A 559 16.91 35.59 8.81
CA ALA A 559 18.15 36.33 8.59
C ALA A 559 17.90 37.79 8.16
N GLU A 560 16.86 38.07 7.38
CA GLU A 560 16.44 39.44 7.05
C GLU A 560 15.96 40.20 8.29
N GLN A 561 15.07 39.59 9.06
CA GLN A 561 14.53 40.19 10.28
C GLN A 561 15.62 40.46 11.32
N ALA A 562 16.59 39.54 11.44
CA ALA A 562 17.74 39.69 12.31
C ALA A 562 18.56 40.95 11.98
N ALA A 563 18.69 41.30 10.69
CA ALA A 563 19.40 42.50 10.26
C ALA A 563 18.73 43.81 10.70
N ALA A 564 17.42 43.81 10.98
CA ALA A 564 16.64 44.97 11.43
C ALA A 564 16.57 45.12 12.97
N LEU A 565 17.10 44.16 13.74
CA LEU A 565 17.07 44.18 15.20
C LEU A 565 18.23 44.99 15.83
N GLN A 566 18.03 45.45 17.07
CA GLN A 566 19.08 46.09 17.87
C GLN A 566 20.23 45.11 18.17
N GLU A 567 21.44 45.66 18.33
CA GLU A 567 22.71 44.92 18.40
C GLU A 567 22.72 43.77 19.43
N GLU A 568 22.06 43.94 20.58
CA GLU A 568 21.97 42.93 21.64
C GLU A 568 21.17 41.67 21.25
N ARG A 569 20.14 41.79 20.39
CA ARG A 569 19.29 40.66 19.96
C ARG A 569 19.63 40.13 18.58
N ARG A 570 20.50 40.83 17.86
CA ARG A 570 20.88 40.55 16.48
C ARG A 570 21.67 39.24 16.35
N GLY A 571 22.58 38.96 17.30
CA GLY A 571 23.38 37.73 17.30
C GLY A 571 22.54 36.46 17.51
N GLU A 572 21.61 36.49 18.45
CA GLU A 572 20.71 35.36 18.73
C GLU A 572 19.80 35.04 17.53
N ALA A 573 19.25 36.07 16.88
CA ALA A 573 18.40 35.90 15.71
C ALA A 573 19.14 35.35 14.48
N PHE A 574 20.43 35.70 14.28
CA PHE A 574 21.25 35.09 13.24
C PHE A 574 21.62 33.63 13.55
N ASN A 575 21.90 33.31 14.82
CA ASN A 575 22.13 31.92 15.23
C ASN A 575 20.87 31.06 15.01
N GLU A 576 19.68 31.62 15.25
CA GLU A 576 18.40 30.96 14.96
C GLU A 576 18.21 30.73 13.45
N ALA A 577 18.51 31.73 12.61
CA ALA A 577 18.46 31.59 11.15
C ALA A 577 19.45 30.53 10.62
N GLN A 578 20.68 30.49 11.16
CA GLN A 578 21.66 29.45 10.85
C GLN A 578 21.21 28.07 11.35
N GLY A 579 20.51 28.01 12.49
CA GLY A 579 19.91 26.79 13.03
C GLY A 579 18.83 26.22 12.10
N LEU A 580 17.93 27.07 11.59
CA LEU A 580 16.91 26.71 10.60
C LEU A 580 17.53 26.24 9.28
N ALA A 581 18.57 26.92 8.79
CA ALA A 581 19.31 26.47 7.61
C ALA A 581 20.02 25.12 7.85
N GLY A 582 20.53 24.89 9.06
CA GLY A 582 21.11 23.60 9.47
C GLY A 582 20.07 22.47 9.51
N GLN A 583 18.87 22.74 10.03
CA GLN A 583 17.75 21.80 10.00
C GLN A 583 17.28 21.51 8.58
N SER A 584 17.14 22.53 7.75
CA SER A 584 16.82 22.38 6.32
C SER A 584 17.81 21.44 5.61
N LYS A 585 19.12 21.64 5.83
CA LYS A 585 20.16 20.78 5.26
C LYS A 585 20.07 19.32 5.73
N GLN A 586 19.71 19.08 7.00
CA GLN A 586 19.51 17.73 7.52
C GLN A 586 18.30 17.05 6.87
N VAL A 587 17.18 17.76 6.75
CA VAL A 587 15.96 17.26 6.10
C VAL A 587 16.20 16.99 4.61
N ALA A 588 16.96 17.84 3.92
CA ALA A 588 17.37 17.61 2.52
C ALA A 588 18.28 16.38 2.36
N ALA A 589 19.16 16.12 3.33
CA ALA A 589 20.01 14.92 3.33
C ALA A 589 19.19 13.64 3.52
N GLU A 590 18.21 13.64 4.43
CA GLU A 590 17.28 12.52 4.62
C GLU A 590 16.42 12.29 3.37
N ALA A 591 15.93 13.37 2.73
CA ALA A 591 15.22 13.29 1.46
C ALA A 591 16.08 12.61 0.37
N ARG A 592 17.36 12.98 0.29
CA ARG A 592 18.30 12.41 -0.68
C ARG A 592 18.58 10.94 -0.43
N GLU A 593 18.67 10.52 0.83
CA GLU A 593 18.84 9.10 1.19
C GLU A 593 17.64 8.27 0.75
N LYS A 594 16.41 8.75 1.02
CA LYS A 594 15.18 8.07 0.57
C LYS A 594 15.07 8.00 -0.95
N ALA A 595 15.47 9.05 -1.67
CA ALA A 595 15.51 9.00 -3.13
C ALA A 595 16.54 7.99 -3.66
N ALA A 596 17.68 7.84 -3.00
CA ALA A 596 18.68 6.84 -3.37
C ALA A 596 18.17 5.41 -3.15
N GLN A 597 17.47 5.16 -2.04
CA GLN A 597 16.82 3.89 -1.77
C GLN A 597 15.72 3.59 -2.80
N ALA A 598 14.90 4.59 -3.15
CA ALA A 598 13.90 4.49 -4.21
C ALA A 598 14.51 4.09 -5.56
N ALA A 599 15.62 4.73 -5.95
CA ALA A 599 16.31 4.44 -7.20
C ALA A 599 16.91 3.03 -7.23
N GLU A 600 17.39 2.53 -6.09
CA GLU A 600 17.89 1.16 -5.98
C GLU A 600 16.77 0.12 -6.15
N GLN A 601 15.64 0.32 -5.48
CA GLN A 601 14.49 -0.59 -5.59
C GLN A 601 13.91 -0.61 -7.02
N ALA A 602 13.80 0.55 -7.67
CA ALA A 602 13.34 0.63 -9.06
C ALA A 602 14.30 -0.10 -10.02
N ARG A 603 15.62 0.00 -9.81
CA ARG A 603 16.62 -0.73 -10.61
C ARG A 603 16.51 -2.24 -10.44
N ARG A 604 16.37 -2.72 -9.20
CA ARG A 604 16.19 -4.16 -8.93
C ARG A 604 14.95 -4.71 -9.62
N GLN A 605 13.85 -3.96 -9.62
CA GLN A 605 12.63 -4.35 -10.32
C GLN A 605 12.83 -4.42 -11.84
N LEU A 606 13.50 -3.42 -12.44
CA LEU A 606 13.80 -3.40 -13.87
C LEU A 606 14.71 -4.57 -14.29
N GLU A 607 15.73 -4.88 -13.49
CA GLU A 607 16.60 -6.02 -13.73
C GLU A 607 15.84 -7.35 -13.68
N ARG A 608 14.90 -7.48 -12.73
CA ARG A 608 14.05 -8.68 -12.61
C ARG A 608 13.14 -8.85 -13.83
N LEU A 609 12.45 -7.79 -14.24
CA LEU A 609 11.58 -7.81 -15.43
C LEU A 609 12.38 -8.11 -16.71
N ALA A 610 13.59 -7.57 -16.84
CA ALA A 610 14.47 -7.87 -17.96
C ALA A 610 14.90 -9.36 -17.98
N GLN A 611 15.14 -9.96 -16.82
CA GLN A 611 15.45 -11.40 -16.71
C GLN A 611 14.24 -12.27 -17.08
N ASP A 612 13.04 -11.91 -16.63
CA ASP A 612 11.81 -12.62 -16.94
C ASP A 612 11.46 -12.54 -18.44
N ALA A 613 11.66 -11.38 -19.06
CA ALA A 613 11.49 -11.18 -20.50
C ALA A 613 12.48 -12.05 -21.31
N ARG A 614 13.74 -12.14 -20.89
CA ARG A 614 14.75 -13.02 -21.52
C ARG A 614 14.39 -14.50 -21.35
N ALA A 615 13.91 -14.91 -20.17
CA ALA A 615 13.46 -16.28 -19.92
C ALA A 615 12.21 -16.65 -20.74
N ALA A 616 11.29 -15.69 -20.96
CA ALA A 616 10.12 -15.89 -21.82
C ALA A 616 10.51 -15.99 -23.30
N ALA A 617 11.42 -15.14 -23.78
CA ALA A 617 11.94 -15.19 -25.15
C ALA A 617 12.66 -16.52 -25.45
N ALA A 618 13.44 -17.05 -24.50
CA ALA A 618 14.12 -18.35 -24.62
C ALA A 618 13.15 -19.54 -24.76
N ARG A 619 11.87 -19.40 -24.35
CA ARG A 619 10.84 -20.43 -24.54
C ARG A 619 10.24 -20.44 -25.95
N GLN A 620 10.39 -19.36 -26.70
CA GLN A 620 9.75 -19.14 -28.01
C GLN A 620 10.70 -19.33 -29.21
N ALA A 621 12.02 -19.36 -28.98
CA ALA A 621 13.02 -19.38 -30.03
C ALA A 621 13.20 -20.77 -30.70
N PRO A 622 13.45 -20.83 -32.03
CA PRO A 622 13.90 -22.06 -32.69
C PRO A 622 15.22 -22.57 -32.08
N THR A 623 15.46 -23.88 -32.18
CA THR A 623 16.55 -24.59 -31.45
C THR A 623 17.93 -23.92 -31.61
N GLU A 624 18.21 -23.37 -32.78
CA GLU A 624 19.47 -22.69 -33.12
C GLU A 624 19.64 -21.35 -32.37
N ALA A 625 18.57 -20.57 -32.20
CA ALA A 625 18.60 -19.31 -31.46
C ALA A 625 18.69 -19.52 -29.93
N VAL A 626 18.20 -20.64 -29.41
CA VAL A 626 18.37 -21.02 -27.99
C VAL A 626 19.81 -21.49 -27.71
N ALA A 627 20.45 -22.14 -28.68
CA ALA A 627 21.86 -22.51 -28.59
C ALA A 627 22.77 -21.27 -28.57
N ASP A 628 22.52 -20.28 -29.43
CA ASP A 628 23.26 -19.03 -29.43
C ASP A 628 23.06 -18.22 -28.12
N GLN A 629 21.84 -18.21 -27.58
CA GLN A 629 21.58 -17.60 -26.27
C GLN A 629 22.28 -18.34 -25.12
N ALA A 630 22.35 -19.67 -25.17
CA ALA A 630 23.09 -20.45 -24.17
C ALA A 630 24.60 -20.16 -24.24
N ARG A 631 25.18 -20.03 -25.44
CA ARG A 631 26.58 -19.61 -25.63
C ARG A 631 26.85 -18.24 -25.02
N GLU A 632 25.99 -17.26 -25.34
CA GLU A 632 26.12 -15.91 -24.82
C GLU A 632 26.00 -15.88 -23.29
N ALA A 633 25.04 -16.62 -22.72
CA ALA A 633 24.87 -16.74 -21.27
C ALA A 633 26.09 -17.39 -20.59
N VAL A 634 26.69 -18.42 -21.20
CA VAL A 634 27.93 -19.04 -20.70
C VAL A 634 29.08 -18.04 -20.71
N THR A 635 29.25 -17.26 -21.79
CA THR A 635 30.28 -16.21 -21.85
C THR A 635 30.06 -15.14 -20.79
N GLN A 636 28.83 -14.65 -20.63
CA GLN A 636 28.48 -13.68 -19.60
C GLN A 636 28.72 -14.21 -18.17
N ALA A 637 28.41 -15.48 -17.93
CA ALA A 637 28.68 -16.14 -16.65
C ALA A 637 30.19 -16.23 -16.36
N GLN A 638 31.00 -16.60 -17.35
CA GLN A 638 32.46 -16.66 -17.22
C GLN A 638 33.09 -15.28 -16.94
N GLU A 639 32.59 -14.23 -17.61
CA GLU A 639 33.00 -12.85 -17.33
C GLU A 639 32.59 -12.39 -15.92
N ALA A 640 31.38 -12.72 -15.48
CA ALA A 640 30.91 -12.40 -14.13
C ALA A 640 31.76 -13.09 -13.05
N VAL A 641 32.08 -14.37 -13.24
CA VAL A 641 32.99 -15.14 -12.36
C VAL A 641 34.37 -14.49 -12.31
N THR A 642 34.89 -14.02 -13.44
CA THR A 642 36.19 -13.33 -13.49
C THR A 642 36.17 -12.03 -12.68
N LYS A 643 35.11 -11.23 -12.84
CA LYS A 643 34.91 -9.99 -12.05
C LYS A 643 34.75 -10.27 -10.56
N ALA A 644 34.06 -11.35 -10.20
CA ALA A 644 33.89 -11.78 -8.81
C ALA A 644 35.23 -12.15 -8.15
N ARG A 645 36.05 -12.95 -8.84
CA ARG A 645 37.39 -13.32 -8.37
C ARG A 645 38.30 -12.10 -8.17
N GLN A 646 38.26 -11.14 -9.10
CA GLN A 646 39.00 -9.88 -8.97
C GLN A 646 38.52 -9.04 -7.77
N ALA A 647 37.21 -8.99 -7.52
CA ALA A 647 36.65 -8.28 -6.36
C ALA A 647 37.09 -8.93 -5.04
N VAL A 648 37.06 -10.26 -4.95
CA VAL A 648 37.54 -11.03 -3.79
C VAL A 648 39.03 -10.79 -3.55
N GLU A 649 39.86 -10.79 -4.61
CA GLU A 649 41.29 -10.49 -4.50
C GLU A 649 41.55 -9.06 -4.01
N THR A 650 40.80 -8.09 -4.52
CA THR A 650 40.88 -6.68 -4.10
C THR A 650 40.50 -6.53 -2.62
N ALA A 651 39.45 -7.22 -2.19
CA ALA A 651 38.97 -7.20 -0.82
C ALA A 651 39.94 -7.90 0.15
N ALA A 652 40.59 -8.98 -0.30
CA ALA A 652 41.63 -9.66 0.46
C ALA A 652 42.85 -8.74 0.70
N ARG A 653 43.29 -7.99 -0.33
CA ARG A 653 44.38 -7.00 -0.18
C ARG A 653 43.99 -5.84 0.76
N ALA A 654 42.75 -5.35 0.66
CA ALA A 654 42.26 -4.30 1.56
C ALA A 654 42.18 -4.79 3.02
N ALA A 655 41.76 -6.03 3.23
CA ALA A 655 41.75 -6.65 4.55
C ALA A 655 43.16 -6.89 5.08
N GLU A 656 44.11 -7.31 4.25
CA GLU A 656 45.52 -7.47 4.63
C GLU A 656 46.16 -6.13 5.04
N ALA A 657 45.90 -5.04 4.30
CA ALA A 657 46.34 -3.70 4.69
C ALA A 657 45.71 -3.22 6.02
N ALA A 658 44.44 -3.55 6.27
CA ALA A 658 43.81 -3.31 7.56
C ALA A 658 44.36 -4.23 8.68
N HIS A 659 44.83 -5.43 8.32
CA HIS A 659 45.44 -6.40 9.23
C HIS A 659 46.81 -5.93 9.75
N GLU A 660 47.62 -5.34 8.88
CA GLU A 660 48.91 -4.75 9.23
C GLU A 660 48.76 -3.57 10.20
N ALA A 661 47.60 -2.89 10.19
CA ALA A 661 47.23 -1.84 11.15
C ALA A 661 46.59 -2.38 12.46
N GLY A 662 46.26 -3.68 12.54
CA GLY A 662 45.68 -4.36 13.72
C GLY A 662 44.97 -5.69 13.36
N PRO A 663 44.74 -6.65 14.28
CA PRO A 663 44.18 -7.96 13.90
C PRO A 663 42.75 -7.86 13.31
N LEU A 664 42.53 -8.48 12.15
CA LEU A 664 41.23 -8.51 11.46
C LEU A 664 40.17 -9.23 12.33
N PRO A 665 38.95 -8.70 12.42
CA PRO A 665 37.80 -9.43 12.96
C PRO A 665 37.57 -10.72 12.18
N GLN A 666 37.40 -11.84 12.90
CA GLN A 666 37.11 -13.16 12.31
C GLN A 666 35.92 -13.11 11.32
N ALA A 667 34.92 -12.27 11.60
CA ALA A 667 33.77 -12.05 10.73
C ALA A 667 34.11 -11.44 9.34
N LEU A 668 35.15 -10.61 9.22
CA LEU A 668 35.58 -10.08 7.92
C LEU A 668 36.35 -11.13 7.11
N ALA A 669 37.17 -11.95 7.80
CA ALA A 669 37.86 -13.08 7.18
C ALA A 669 36.89 -14.18 6.74
N GLU A 670 35.87 -14.48 7.55
CA GLU A 670 34.80 -15.43 7.22
C GLU A 670 33.98 -14.95 6.02
N ARG A 671 33.64 -13.66 5.95
CA ARG A 671 32.94 -13.08 4.78
C ARG A 671 33.78 -13.08 3.50
N LEU A 672 35.09 -12.89 3.60
CA LEU A 672 36.00 -13.04 2.45
C LEU A 672 36.09 -14.48 1.98
N ALA A 673 36.14 -15.44 2.91
CA ALA A 673 36.13 -16.86 2.58
C ALA A 673 34.78 -17.26 1.93
N GLU A 674 33.67 -16.76 2.44
CA GLU A 674 32.33 -16.96 1.87
C GLU A 674 32.22 -16.37 0.45
N ALA A 675 32.72 -15.16 0.23
CA ALA A 675 32.77 -14.56 -1.10
C ALA A 675 33.66 -15.36 -2.07
N ALA A 676 34.78 -15.90 -1.60
CA ALA A 676 35.67 -16.75 -2.39
C ALA A 676 35.01 -18.09 -2.75
N ASP A 677 34.32 -18.73 -1.81
CA ASP A 677 33.60 -19.99 -2.01
C ASP A 677 32.46 -19.82 -3.01
N MET A 678 31.67 -18.74 -2.90
CA MET A 678 30.61 -18.42 -3.87
C MET A 678 31.15 -18.16 -5.27
N ALA A 679 32.27 -17.43 -5.40
CA ALA A 679 32.94 -17.24 -6.69
C ALA A 679 33.50 -18.55 -7.27
N GLY A 680 33.91 -19.49 -6.42
CA GLY A 680 34.33 -20.84 -6.79
C GLY A 680 33.17 -21.68 -7.32
N GLN A 681 32.04 -21.71 -6.60
CA GLN A 681 30.82 -22.42 -7.00
C GLN A 681 30.24 -21.88 -8.30
N ALA A 682 30.21 -20.56 -8.46
CA ALA A 682 29.82 -19.90 -9.71
C ALA A 682 30.70 -20.33 -10.89
N GLY A 683 32.01 -20.46 -10.67
CA GLY A 683 32.95 -20.97 -11.68
C GLY A 683 32.64 -22.40 -12.11
N GLY A 684 32.40 -23.31 -11.16
CA GLY A 684 32.06 -24.70 -11.48
C GLY A 684 30.74 -24.86 -12.24
N LEU A 685 29.73 -24.03 -11.92
CA LEU A 685 28.46 -24.00 -12.66
C LEU A 685 28.63 -23.43 -14.08
N ALA A 686 29.44 -22.39 -14.26
CA ALA A 686 29.72 -21.83 -15.59
C ALA A 686 30.47 -22.82 -16.49
N GLU A 687 31.41 -23.60 -15.94
CA GLU A 687 32.12 -24.67 -16.65
C GLU A 687 31.17 -25.81 -17.04
N THR A 688 30.37 -26.31 -16.09
CA THR A 688 29.38 -27.38 -16.34
C THR A 688 28.36 -26.98 -17.40
N SER A 689 27.91 -25.72 -17.35
CA SER A 689 27.02 -25.14 -18.36
C SER A 689 27.67 -25.08 -19.74
N GLY A 690 28.95 -24.68 -19.82
CA GLY A 690 29.71 -24.64 -21.06
C GLY A 690 29.88 -26.02 -21.68
N GLU A 691 30.22 -27.02 -20.87
CA GLU A 691 30.34 -28.42 -21.30
C GLU A 691 29.02 -28.97 -21.84
N ARG A 692 27.90 -28.68 -21.15
CA ARG A 692 26.58 -29.14 -21.58
C ARG A 692 26.08 -28.44 -22.84
N THR A 693 26.40 -27.16 -23.01
CA THR A 693 26.14 -26.43 -24.26
C THR A 693 26.92 -27.06 -25.41
N ALA A 694 28.20 -27.37 -25.21
CA ALA A 694 29.04 -28.04 -26.21
C ALA A 694 28.57 -29.48 -26.54
N GLN A 695 28.06 -30.23 -25.55
CA GLN A 695 27.50 -31.56 -25.75
C GLN A 695 26.17 -31.55 -26.50
N ALA A 696 25.32 -30.54 -26.27
CA ALA A 696 24.07 -30.36 -27.01
C ALA A 696 24.34 -30.08 -28.50
N GLU A 697 25.39 -29.32 -28.80
CA GLU A 697 25.79 -28.97 -30.18
C GLU A 697 26.47 -30.13 -30.94
N ALA A 698 27.07 -31.08 -30.22
CA ALA A 698 27.78 -32.22 -30.80
C ALA A 698 26.83 -33.32 -31.33
N GLN A 699 25.84 -32.97 -32.16
CA GLN A 699 25.01 -33.80 -33.08
C GLN A 699 24.62 -35.27 -32.71
N GLN A 700 24.64 -35.68 -31.43
CA GLN A 700 24.35 -37.06 -31.01
C GLN A 700 23.04 -37.23 -30.21
N MET A 701 22.24 -36.17 -30.07
CA MET A 701 20.97 -36.21 -29.33
C MET A 701 19.78 -35.89 -30.24
N GLY A 702 18.60 -36.47 -29.97
CA GLY A 702 17.38 -36.10 -30.68
C GLY A 702 16.92 -34.67 -30.32
N GLU A 703 16.21 -33.99 -31.22
CA GLU A 703 15.83 -32.56 -31.06
C GLU A 703 15.19 -32.21 -29.69
N ALA A 704 14.41 -33.14 -29.11
CA ALA A 704 13.80 -32.95 -27.80
C ALA A 704 14.81 -33.00 -26.65
N GLN A 705 15.83 -33.86 -26.76
CA GLN A 705 16.92 -33.98 -25.79
C GLN A 705 17.92 -32.83 -25.92
N GLU A 706 18.20 -32.40 -27.14
CA GLU A 706 19.01 -31.20 -27.42
C GLU A 706 18.35 -29.97 -26.78
N ARG A 707 17.06 -29.73 -27.02
CA ARG A 707 16.32 -28.62 -26.37
C ARG A 707 16.33 -28.69 -24.85
N ALA A 708 16.23 -29.88 -24.27
CA ALA A 708 16.27 -30.04 -22.82
C ALA A 708 17.67 -29.72 -22.26
N ALA A 709 18.72 -30.23 -22.90
CA ALA A 709 20.11 -29.98 -22.52
C ALA A 709 20.49 -28.50 -22.65
N THR A 710 20.11 -27.84 -23.75
CA THR A 710 20.40 -26.41 -23.99
C THR A 710 19.67 -25.51 -23.00
N ARG A 711 18.42 -25.85 -22.61
CA ARG A 711 17.69 -25.12 -21.56
C ARG A 711 18.32 -25.29 -20.19
N GLN A 712 18.78 -26.50 -19.88
CA GLN A 712 19.41 -26.78 -18.60
C GLN A 712 20.78 -26.08 -18.50
N ALA A 713 21.54 -26.02 -19.59
CA ALA A 713 22.76 -25.23 -19.67
C ALA A 713 22.46 -23.73 -19.47
N LEU A 714 21.48 -23.18 -20.18
CA LEU A 714 21.10 -21.77 -20.00
C LEU A 714 20.74 -21.42 -18.54
N ALA A 715 20.00 -22.30 -17.85
CA ALA A 715 19.66 -22.11 -16.44
C ALA A 715 20.89 -22.13 -15.52
N GLU A 716 21.84 -23.04 -15.77
CA GLU A 716 23.10 -23.13 -15.01
C GLU A 716 24.00 -21.91 -15.24
N ALA A 717 24.10 -21.41 -16.48
CA ALA A 717 24.80 -20.17 -16.79
C ALA A 717 24.20 -18.95 -16.06
N GLN A 718 22.86 -18.84 -16.05
CA GLN A 718 22.19 -17.76 -15.32
C GLN A 718 22.40 -17.85 -13.81
N GLN A 719 22.36 -19.05 -13.25
CA GLN A 719 22.65 -19.28 -11.83
C GLN A 719 24.10 -18.94 -11.48
N ALA A 720 25.06 -19.32 -12.34
CA ALA A 720 26.46 -18.97 -12.19
C ALA A 720 26.69 -17.45 -12.20
N ALA A 721 26.06 -16.72 -13.14
CA ALA A 721 26.15 -15.26 -13.21
C ALA A 721 25.60 -14.58 -11.95
N ARG A 722 24.48 -15.07 -11.37
CA ARG A 722 23.91 -14.53 -10.13
C ARG A 722 24.83 -14.74 -8.93
N LEU A 723 25.30 -15.97 -8.72
CA LEU A 723 26.23 -16.30 -7.63
C LEU A 723 27.54 -15.50 -7.74
N ALA A 724 28.04 -15.28 -8.95
CA ALA A 724 29.21 -14.44 -9.17
C ALA A 724 28.96 -12.97 -8.82
N ALA A 725 27.78 -12.43 -9.12
CA ALA A 725 27.42 -11.05 -8.77
C ALA A 725 27.33 -10.87 -7.24
N GLU A 726 26.68 -11.81 -6.53
CA GLU A 726 26.59 -11.81 -5.07
C GLU A 726 27.97 -11.90 -4.40
N ALA A 727 28.84 -12.78 -4.90
CA ALA A 727 30.23 -12.88 -4.46
C ALA A 727 31.00 -11.56 -4.64
N ALA A 728 30.84 -10.91 -5.80
CA ALA A 728 31.51 -9.64 -6.09
C ALA A 728 31.01 -8.51 -5.18
N GLU A 729 29.72 -8.49 -4.87
CA GLU A 729 29.13 -7.50 -3.97
C GLU A 729 29.61 -7.69 -2.53
N LEU A 730 29.55 -8.92 -2.01
CA LEU A 730 30.01 -9.25 -0.67
C LEU A 730 31.49 -8.88 -0.49
N ALA A 731 32.32 -9.15 -1.50
CA ALA A 731 33.72 -8.75 -1.51
C ALA A 731 33.88 -7.20 -1.48
N ARG A 732 33.12 -6.46 -2.29
CA ARG A 732 33.18 -4.97 -2.31
C ARG A 732 32.73 -4.35 -0.99
N GLN A 733 31.66 -4.88 -0.38
CA GLN A 733 31.20 -4.43 0.93
C GLN A 733 32.27 -4.66 2.00
N THR A 734 32.91 -5.84 1.96
CA THR A 734 33.99 -6.18 2.89
C THR A 734 35.21 -5.28 2.72
N ALA A 735 35.57 -4.94 1.47
CA ALA A 735 36.65 -3.98 1.18
C ALA A 735 36.34 -2.56 1.70
N ARG A 736 35.10 -2.07 1.53
CA ARG A 736 34.67 -0.76 2.04
C ARG A 736 34.71 -0.71 3.56
N GLN A 737 34.17 -1.73 4.23
CA GLN A 737 34.18 -1.83 5.69
C GLN A 737 35.60 -1.87 6.26
N ALA A 738 36.54 -2.53 5.57
CA ALA A 738 37.95 -2.51 5.94
C ALA A 738 38.57 -1.10 5.79
N ALA A 739 38.25 -0.39 4.70
CA ALA A 739 38.72 0.97 4.44
C ALA A 739 38.16 2.01 5.44
N ASP A 740 36.84 2.00 5.67
CA ASP A 740 36.17 2.94 6.60
C ASP A 740 36.70 2.79 8.03
N ARG A 741 37.03 1.56 8.43
CA ARG A 741 37.63 1.28 9.74
C ARG A 741 39.04 1.86 9.84
N LEU A 742 39.85 1.70 8.79
CA LEU A 742 41.19 2.27 8.72
C LEU A 742 41.15 3.80 8.79
N ASP A 743 40.20 4.43 8.08
CA ASP A 743 40.03 5.87 8.09
C ASP A 743 39.48 6.40 9.43
N GLY A 744 38.52 5.70 10.04
CA GLY A 744 38.04 6.03 11.38
C GLY A 744 39.14 5.96 12.45
N MET A 745 40.05 4.98 12.35
CA MET A 745 41.22 4.90 13.23
C MET A 745 42.19 6.08 13.02
N LYS A 746 42.44 6.48 11.76
CA LYS A 746 43.28 7.65 11.44
C LYS A 746 42.67 8.95 11.94
N GLN A 747 41.36 9.14 11.77
CA GLN A 747 40.63 10.34 12.23
C GLN A 747 40.61 10.44 13.75
N ALA A 748 40.32 9.36 14.47
CA ALA A 748 40.34 9.36 15.94
C ALA A 748 41.75 9.69 16.49
N SER A 749 42.80 9.18 15.83
CA SER A 749 44.19 9.51 16.18
C SER A 749 44.52 10.99 15.90
N ALA A 750 44.04 11.55 14.79
CA ALA A 750 44.25 12.94 14.43
C ALA A 750 43.49 13.90 15.38
N GLU A 751 42.26 13.57 15.78
CA GLU A 751 41.48 14.39 16.71
C GLU A 751 42.08 14.43 18.12
N ALA A 752 42.56 13.29 18.62
CA ALA A 752 43.27 13.22 19.89
C ALA A 752 44.52 14.11 19.88
N ALA A 753 45.30 14.07 18.79
CA ALA A 753 46.47 14.93 18.62
C ALA A 753 46.11 16.42 18.50
N ARG A 754 45.03 16.78 17.78
CA ARG A 754 44.54 18.17 17.69
C ARG A 754 44.10 18.72 19.05
N SER A 755 43.42 17.90 19.86
CA SER A 755 43.00 18.29 21.20
C SER A 755 44.21 18.57 22.10
N ALA A 756 45.24 17.72 22.04
CA ALA A 756 46.46 17.90 22.81
C ALA A 756 47.25 19.16 22.39
N ALA A 757 47.34 19.44 21.08
CA ALA A 757 48.01 20.63 20.57
C ALA A 757 47.32 21.94 21.01
N ARG A 758 45.98 21.97 21.01
CA ARG A 758 45.20 23.14 21.47
C ARG A 758 45.44 23.44 22.96
N GLN A 759 45.40 22.39 23.79
CA GLN A 759 45.64 22.54 25.23
C GLN A 759 47.06 23.04 25.53
N ALA A 760 48.06 22.57 24.77
CA ALA A 760 49.44 23.06 24.88
C ALA A 760 49.57 24.54 24.45
N ALA A 761 48.89 24.96 23.39
CA ALA A 761 48.90 26.34 22.91
C ALA A 761 48.21 27.32 23.88
N GLU A 762 47.14 26.89 24.56
CA GLU A 762 46.45 27.67 25.59
C GLU A 762 47.35 27.88 26.82
N ALA A 763 47.98 26.81 27.32
CA ALA A 763 48.93 26.88 28.43
C ALA A 763 50.12 27.81 28.14
N ALA A 764 50.64 27.79 26.91
CA ALA A 764 51.72 28.69 26.50
C ALA A 764 51.31 30.17 26.51
N ARG A 765 50.08 30.49 26.12
CA ARG A 765 49.55 31.86 26.12
C ARG A 765 49.35 32.40 27.54
N GLU A 766 48.83 31.57 28.44
CA GLU A 766 48.66 31.92 29.85
C GLU A 766 50.01 32.19 30.53
N ALA A 767 51.01 31.36 30.28
CA ALA A 767 52.37 31.56 30.79
C ALA A 767 53.01 32.86 30.27
N GLN A 768 52.82 33.22 28.99
CA GLN A 768 53.30 34.49 28.45
C GLN A 768 52.63 35.72 29.09
N GLN A 769 51.34 35.64 29.42
CA GLN A 769 50.64 36.73 30.10
C GLN A 769 51.16 36.90 31.53
N ALA A 770 51.43 35.81 32.24
CA ALA A 770 52.04 35.83 33.56
C ALA A 770 53.46 36.44 33.55
N GLY A 771 54.29 36.10 32.55
CA GLY A 771 55.63 36.66 32.38
C GLY A 771 55.64 38.18 32.19
N ARG A 772 54.74 38.72 31.34
CA ARG A 772 54.61 40.18 31.12
C ARG A 772 54.20 40.94 32.37
N LEU A 773 53.37 40.34 33.22
CA LEU A 773 52.95 40.94 34.48
C LEU A 773 54.11 40.99 35.49
N ALA A 774 54.99 39.98 35.50
CA ALA A 774 56.14 39.92 36.40
C ALA A 774 57.27 40.89 36.03
N GLU A 775 57.50 41.18 34.74
CA GLU A 775 58.48 42.20 34.30
C GLU A 775 58.18 43.61 34.83
N SER A 776 56.90 43.92 35.07
CA SER A 776 56.45 45.24 35.57
C SER A 776 56.79 45.52 37.04
N ALA A 777 57.23 44.50 37.81
CA ALA A 777 57.34 44.58 39.28
C ALA A 777 58.72 45.04 39.84
N GLN A 778 59.71 45.38 38.99
CA GLN A 778 61.04 45.91 39.35
C GLN A 778 61.83 45.16 40.46
N ASN A 779 61.55 43.88 40.71
CA ASN A 779 62.32 43.04 41.63
C ASN A 779 63.21 42.06 40.85
N PRO A 780 64.55 42.06 41.06
CA PRO A 780 65.48 41.24 40.27
C PRO A 780 65.26 39.72 40.38
N ALA A 781 64.79 39.22 41.52
CA ALA A 781 64.46 37.79 41.67
C ALA A 781 63.18 37.41 40.93
N LEU A 782 62.18 38.30 40.91
CA LEU A 782 60.96 38.13 40.14
C LEU A 782 61.20 38.34 38.64
N GLN A 783 62.17 39.18 38.25
CA GLN A 783 62.58 39.34 36.85
C GLN A 783 63.28 38.09 36.31
N GLU A 784 64.11 37.43 37.11
CA GLU A 784 64.75 36.17 36.71
C GLU A 784 63.74 35.01 36.66
N ALA A 785 62.79 34.96 37.60
CA ALA A 785 61.66 34.02 37.54
C ALA A 785 60.73 34.31 36.34
N ALA A 786 60.50 35.57 36.00
CA ALA A 786 59.75 35.98 34.80
C ALA A 786 60.49 35.60 33.52
N ARG A 787 61.82 35.74 33.49
CA ARG A 787 62.68 35.35 32.35
C ARG A 787 62.62 33.84 32.13
N GLN A 788 62.76 33.05 33.19
CA GLN A 788 62.65 31.58 33.14
C GLN A 788 61.22 31.14 32.79
N GLY A 789 60.20 31.84 33.28
CA GLY A 789 58.80 31.62 32.88
C GLY A 789 58.53 31.97 31.42
N GLY A 790 59.16 33.02 30.89
CA GLY A 790 59.13 33.39 29.47
C GLY A 790 59.83 32.36 28.58
N GLU A 791 60.97 31.81 29.01
CA GLU A 791 61.68 30.72 28.33
C GLU A 791 60.86 29.42 28.34
N ALA A 792 60.22 29.07 29.46
CA ALA A 792 59.30 27.94 29.54
C ALA A 792 58.07 28.12 28.62
N ALA A 793 57.56 29.35 28.49
CA ALA A 793 56.45 29.66 27.59
C ALA A 793 56.87 29.61 26.11
N ALA A 794 58.09 30.03 25.78
CA ALA A 794 58.65 29.92 24.42
C ALA A 794 58.83 28.45 24.00
N LEU A 795 59.40 27.62 24.89
CA LEU A 795 59.52 26.18 24.67
C LEU A 795 58.14 25.51 24.54
N SER A 796 57.14 25.95 25.31
CA SER A 796 55.76 25.45 25.19
C SER A 796 55.12 25.84 23.84
N GLY A 797 55.45 27.02 23.31
CA GLY A 797 55.08 27.41 21.94
C GLY A 797 55.73 26.53 20.87
N GLU A 798 57.01 26.16 21.04
CA GLU A 798 57.69 25.23 20.13
C GLU A 798 57.08 23.83 20.17
N VAL A 799 56.68 23.35 21.35
CA VAL A 799 55.98 22.07 21.52
C VAL A 799 54.64 22.08 20.77
N ALA A 800 53.89 23.18 20.84
CA ALA A 800 52.64 23.33 20.08
C ALA A 800 52.89 23.29 18.57
N THR A 801 53.93 23.96 18.06
CA THR A 801 54.28 23.91 16.63
C THR A 801 54.75 22.53 16.15
N LEU A 802 55.51 21.79 16.97
CA LEU A 802 55.93 20.42 16.65
C LEU A 802 54.74 19.47 16.62
N ALA A 803 53.74 19.67 17.48
CA ALA A 803 52.50 18.91 17.47
C ALA A 803 51.65 19.20 16.22
N GLU A 804 51.57 20.47 15.78
CA GLU A 804 50.89 20.84 14.53
C GLU A 804 51.60 20.30 13.28
N GLN A 805 52.94 20.28 13.27
CA GLN A 805 53.72 19.70 12.18
C GLN A 805 53.57 18.17 12.11
N ALA A 806 53.54 17.49 13.26
CA ALA A 806 53.27 16.06 13.31
C ALA A 806 51.87 15.74 12.75
N LEU A 807 50.87 16.57 13.06
CA LEU A 807 49.50 16.46 12.54
C LEU A 807 49.43 16.61 11.01
N GLN A 808 50.07 17.65 10.47
CA GLN A 808 50.12 17.86 9.01
C GLN A 808 50.86 16.73 8.28
N THR A 809 51.79 16.07 8.96
CA THR A 809 52.54 14.94 8.41
C THR A 809 51.68 13.67 8.42
N VAL A 810 50.90 13.42 9.47
CA VAL A 810 49.95 12.27 9.54
C VAL A 810 48.83 12.37 8.49
N GLU A 811 48.40 13.58 8.12
CA GLU A 811 47.39 13.78 7.07
C GLU A 811 47.86 13.36 5.67
N GLN A 812 49.17 13.15 5.47
CA GLN A 812 49.72 12.69 4.19
C GLN A 812 49.58 11.16 3.99
N ALA A 813 49.11 10.42 5.01
CA ALA A 813 48.69 9.02 4.94
C ALA A 813 49.67 8.05 4.26
N THR A 814 50.98 8.19 4.52
CA THR A 814 52.02 7.25 4.06
C THR A 814 52.86 6.71 5.23
N PRO A 815 53.39 5.47 5.16
CA PRO A 815 54.20 4.89 6.25
C PRO A 815 55.46 5.71 6.60
N ALA A 816 56.03 6.39 5.60
CA ALA A 816 57.17 7.29 5.80
C ALA A 816 56.77 8.57 6.57
N ALA A 817 55.58 9.09 6.30
CA ALA A 817 55.03 10.23 7.02
C ALA A 817 54.67 9.87 8.48
N ASP A 818 54.20 8.65 8.72
CA ASP A 818 53.91 8.16 10.08
C ASP A 818 55.17 8.06 10.95
N ALA A 819 56.28 7.57 10.39
CA ALA A 819 57.57 7.51 11.09
C ALA A 819 58.12 8.91 11.41
N GLN A 820 57.93 9.87 10.50
CA GLN A 820 58.34 11.25 10.66
C GLN A 820 57.51 11.99 11.73
N ALA A 821 56.20 11.77 11.75
CA ALA A 821 55.31 12.31 12.78
C ALA A 821 55.66 11.77 14.19
N GLN A 822 56.04 10.49 14.30
CA GLN A 822 56.49 9.92 15.58
C GLN A 822 57.80 10.53 16.09
N ALA A 823 58.73 10.87 15.20
CA ALA A 823 59.97 11.55 15.58
C ALA A 823 59.70 12.98 16.10
N GLN A 824 58.82 13.72 15.42
CA GLN A 824 58.41 15.08 15.81
C GLN A 824 57.66 15.10 17.15
N ALA A 825 56.82 14.09 17.41
CA ALA A 825 56.11 13.95 18.69
C ALA A 825 57.07 13.70 19.87
N ARG A 826 58.10 12.86 19.69
CA ARG A 826 59.12 12.58 20.73
C ARG A 826 59.98 13.82 21.02
N GLU A 827 60.27 14.61 19.99
CA GLU A 827 60.99 15.88 20.16
C GLU A 827 60.14 16.89 20.96
N GLY A 828 58.85 17.00 20.66
CA GLY A 828 57.91 17.81 21.44
C GLY A 828 57.85 17.39 22.91
N GLN A 829 57.82 16.08 23.20
CA GLN A 829 57.84 15.58 24.58
C GLN A 829 59.13 15.95 25.33
N ALA A 830 60.29 15.90 24.69
CA ALA A 830 61.55 16.29 25.30
C ALA A 830 61.59 17.79 25.65
N LYS A 831 61.08 18.65 24.76
CA LYS A 831 60.99 20.10 24.98
C LYS A 831 59.96 20.47 26.05
N ALA A 832 58.85 19.73 26.15
CA ALA A 832 57.86 19.92 27.21
C ALA A 832 58.43 19.64 28.60
N ARG A 833 59.26 18.60 28.74
CA ARG A 833 59.96 18.29 30.00
C ARG A 833 60.95 19.40 30.40
N GLN A 834 61.65 19.98 29.42
CA GLN A 834 62.55 21.12 29.67
C GLN A 834 61.80 22.38 30.11
N ALA A 835 60.63 22.66 29.51
CA ALA A 835 59.77 23.77 29.91
C ALA A 835 59.25 23.59 31.35
N LEU A 836 58.87 22.37 31.73
CA LEU A 836 58.39 22.04 33.08
C LEU A 836 59.49 22.24 34.13
N ASP A 837 60.71 21.77 33.88
CA ASP A 837 61.85 21.96 34.79
C ASP A 837 62.19 23.45 34.99
N LEU A 838 62.06 24.27 33.94
CA LEU A 838 62.27 25.72 34.02
C LEU A 838 61.16 26.42 34.81
N ALA A 839 59.90 26.01 34.62
CA ALA A 839 58.76 26.54 35.38
C ALA A 839 58.85 26.22 36.89
N GLN A 840 59.24 24.99 37.24
CA GLN A 840 59.42 24.58 38.64
C GLN A 840 60.59 25.32 39.32
N ARG A 841 61.66 25.61 38.59
CA ARG A 841 62.78 26.43 39.10
C ARG A 841 62.36 27.89 39.33
N ALA A 842 61.58 28.45 38.42
CA ALA A 842 61.02 29.79 38.57
C ALA A 842 60.09 29.88 39.80
N GLU A 843 59.27 28.86 40.04
CA GLU A 843 58.39 28.76 41.21
C GLU A 843 59.17 28.66 42.53
N GLN A 844 60.20 27.81 42.59
CA GLN A 844 61.05 27.67 43.78
C GLN A 844 61.82 28.95 44.11
N GLN A 845 62.26 29.69 43.09
CA GLN A 845 62.92 30.99 43.27
C GLN A 845 61.95 32.09 43.72
N ALA A 846 60.69 32.04 43.27
CA ALA A 846 59.64 32.96 43.71
C ALA A 846 59.18 32.70 45.15
N ASN A 847 59.11 31.43 45.59
CA ASN A 847 58.66 31.04 46.92
C ASN A 847 59.72 31.20 48.04
N GLY A 848 60.96 31.53 47.70
CA GLY A 848 62.08 31.66 48.65
C GLY A 848 62.20 33.00 49.41
N GLN A 849 61.27 33.95 49.29
CA GLN A 849 61.36 35.25 49.98
C GLN A 849 60.10 35.65 50.78
N THR A 850 60.33 36.06 52.03
CA THR A 850 59.36 36.57 53.01
C THR A 850 59.22 38.10 52.90
N VAL A 851 58.52 38.58 51.88
CA VAL A 851 57.93 39.94 51.78
C VAL A 851 56.56 39.73 51.11
N PRO A 852 55.48 40.44 51.48
CA PRO A 852 54.14 40.03 51.07
C PRO A 852 53.99 40.15 49.55
N ALA A 853 54.08 39.03 48.87
CA ALA A 853 53.54 38.88 47.54
C ALA A 853 52.04 39.14 47.64
N ASP A 854 51.54 40.06 46.82
CA ASP A 854 50.10 40.30 46.71
C ASP A 854 49.39 38.98 46.37
N ALA A 855 48.17 38.79 46.89
CA ALA A 855 47.39 37.57 46.71
C ALA A 855 47.24 37.14 45.24
N GLN A 856 47.36 38.07 44.29
CA GLN A 856 47.35 37.81 42.85
C GLN A 856 48.61 37.11 42.32
N GLN A 857 49.80 37.33 42.91
CA GLN A 857 51.05 36.70 42.47
C GLN A 857 51.13 35.23 42.93
N ARG A 858 50.62 34.93 44.13
CA ARG A 858 50.45 33.54 44.60
C ARG A 858 49.38 32.80 43.80
N ALA A 859 48.25 33.43 43.52
CA ALA A 859 47.19 32.85 42.69
C ALA A 859 47.64 32.59 41.23
N ALA A 860 48.60 33.35 40.70
CA ALA A 860 49.17 33.11 39.38
C ALA A 860 50.13 31.92 39.35
N ALA A 861 50.95 31.73 40.39
CA ALA A 861 51.83 30.58 40.54
C ALA A 861 51.04 29.28 40.79
N GLU A 862 50.00 29.34 41.64
CA GLU A 862 49.09 28.20 41.89
C GLU A 862 48.34 27.79 40.61
N ARG A 863 47.87 28.74 39.80
CA ARG A 863 47.20 28.43 38.52
C ARG A 863 48.14 27.85 37.47
N ALA A 864 49.39 28.27 37.42
CA ALA A 864 50.39 27.70 36.51
C ALA A 864 50.76 26.27 36.91
N GLY A 865 50.85 25.98 38.22
CA GLY A 865 51.00 24.62 38.76
C GLY A 865 49.81 23.72 38.44
N GLU A 866 48.58 24.22 38.64
CA GLU A 866 47.34 23.50 38.30
C GLU A 866 47.22 23.21 36.78
N ALA A 867 47.66 24.13 35.93
CA ALA A 867 47.65 23.95 34.47
C ALA A 867 48.67 22.89 34.02
N ALA A 868 49.87 22.87 34.62
CA ALA A 868 50.88 21.85 34.36
C ALA A 868 50.46 20.46 34.87
N GLU A 869 49.81 20.38 36.03
CA GLU A 869 49.22 19.13 36.54
C GLU A 869 48.08 18.63 35.65
N ARG A 870 47.23 19.52 35.13
CA ARG A 870 46.15 19.14 34.20
C ARG A 870 46.68 18.65 32.85
N LEU A 871 47.77 19.22 32.36
CA LEU A 871 48.43 18.78 31.12
C LEU A 871 49.17 17.44 31.32
N ALA A 872 49.87 17.27 32.43
CA ALA A 872 50.50 15.99 32.80
C ALA A 872 49.43 14.89 33.00
N ALA A 873 48.31 15.22 33.65
CA ALA A 873 47.16 14.34 33.79
C ALA A 873 46.49 14.04 32.43
N ALA A 874 46.41 14.99 31.50
CA ALA A 874 45.84 14.76 30.17
C ALA A 874 46.71 13.85 29.30
N LEU A 875 48.04 13.99 29.38
CA LEU A 875 48.99 13.13 28.67
C LEU A 875 49.11 11.74 29.32
N ASP A 876 49.08 11.64 30.65
CA ASP A 876 49.01 10.36 31.38
C ASP A 876 47.64 9.69 31.13
N THR A 877 46.55 10.45 31.04
CA THR A 877 45.23 9.93 30.63
C THR A 877 45.22 9.52 29.15
N HIS A 878 46.00 10.16 28.28
CA HIS A 878 46.14 9.76 26.87
C HIS A 878 46.97 8.47 26.73
N GLU A 879 48.08 8.35 27.46
CA GLU A 879 48.91 7.14 27.52
C GLU A 879 48.14 5.99 28.20
N GLN A 880 47.44 6.26 29.32
CA GLN A 880 46.57 5.30 29.99
C GLN A 880 45.36 4.94 29.15
N ARG A 881 44.72 5.85 28.41
CA ARG A 881 43.60 5.49 27.52
C ARG A 881 44.07 4.74 26.28
N GLN A 882 45.25 5.02 25.74
CA GLN A 882 45.86 4.17 24.71
C GLN A 882 46.21 2.79 25.28
N ALA A 883 46.86 2.73 26.45
CA ALA A 883 47.26 1.49 27.10
C ALA A 883 46.06 0.68 27.61
N GLU A 884 45.00 1.32 28.13
CA GLU A 884 43.74 0.71 28.56
C GLU A 884 42.85 0.34 27.39
N ALA A 885 42.79 1.13 26.31
CA ALA A 885 42.11 0.72 25.08
C ALA A 885 42.83 -0.49 24.44
N TRP A 886 44.16 -0.50 24.48
CA TRP A 886 44.98 -1.62 24.01
C TRP A 886 44.93 -2.83 24.95
N ALA A 887 44.87 -2.62 26.27
CA ALA A 887 44.75 -3.67 27.29
C ALA A 887 43.31 -4.21 27.41
N GLN A 888 42.27 -3.40 27.22
CA GLN A 888 40.88 -3.84 27.10
C GLN A 888 40.65 -4.53 25.76
N ALA A 889 41.30 -4.09 24.68
CA ALA A 889 41.37 -4.85 23.42
C ALA A 889 42.08 -6.20 23.62
N GLN A 890 43.24 -6.24 24.28
CA GLN A 890 43.94 -7.49 24.63
C GLN A 890 43.17 -8.38 25.61
N ALA A 891 42.46 -7.83 26.60
CA ALA A 891 41.67 -8.60 27.57
C ALA A 891 40.40 -9.19 26.94
N ARG A 892 39.77 -8.47 26.00
CA ARG A 892 38.67 -8.99 25.17
C ARG A 892 39.17 -10.07 24.18
N LEU A 893 40.42 -9.98 23.72
CA LEU A 893 41.10 -11.01 22.92
C LEU A 893 41.58 -12.22 23.78
N GLY A 894 41.89 -12.02 25.05
CA GLY A 894 42.30 -13.06 26.01
C GLY A 894 41.13 -13.87 26.59
N GLY A 895 39.91 -13.32 26.58
CA GLY A 895 38.69 -13.97 27.07
C GLY A 895 38.19 -15.12 26.19
N VAL A 896 38.57 -15.15 24.90
CA VAL A 896 38.16 -16.20 23.95
C VAL A 896 39.23 -17.30 23.82
N THR A 897 40.50 -16.98 24.13
CA THR A 897 41.60 -17.96 24.06
C THR A 897 41.65 -18.94 25.24
N ARG A 898 40.83 -18.78 26.30
CA ARG A 898 40.76 -19.75 27.41
C ARG A 898 39.71 -20.87 27.24
N ARG A 899 39.01 -20.94 26.11
CA ARG A 899 38.11 -22.07 25.77
C ARG A 899 38.50 -22.85 24.50
N ALA A 900 39.61 -22.48 23.85
CA ALA A 900 40.13 -23.14 22.66
C ALA A 900 41.53 -23.79 22.84
N VAL A 901 41.90 -24.15 24.09
CA VAL A 901 43.08 -24.99 24.39
C VAL A 901 42.65 -26.45 24.64
N ALA A 902 41.65 -26.92 23.89
CA ALA A 902 41.36 -28.34 23.76
C ALA A 902 40.94 -28.60 22.31
N GLY A 903 41.89 -29.01 21.47
CA GLY A 903 41.61 -29.43 20.10
C GLY A 903 42.51 -28.82 19.04
N ARG A 904 43.83 -28.77 19.27
CA ARG A 904 44.79 -28.72 18.15
C ARG A 904 45.33 -30.14 17.95
N GLY A 905 44.96 -30.77 16.84
CA GLY A 905 45.49 -32.09 16.48
C GLY A 905 44.94 -32.65 15.16
N ALA A 906 45.75 -32.52 14.12
CA ALA A 906 45.90 -33.43 12.97
C ALA A 906 44.72 -33.69 12.00
N GLY A 907 44.86 -33.15 10.79
CA GLY A 907 45.01 -33.96 9.57
C GLY A 907 43.76 -34.40 8.80
N GLY A 908 43.62 -33.85 7.58
CA GLY A 908 43.37 -34.63 6.36
C GLY A 908 41.91 -34.94 5.98
N GLN A 909 41.49 -34.39 4.84
CA GLN A 909 40.49 -34.92 3.90
C GLN A 909 39.17 -35.43 4.52
N ASP A 910 38.23 -34.52 4.85
CA ASP A 910 36.77 -34.81 4.91
C ASP A 910 35.95 -33.53 5.25
N ALA A 911 36.12 -32.47 4.44
CA ALA A 911 35.42 -31.19 4.67
C ALA A 911 34.63 -30.71 3.45
N ALA A 912 34.11 -31.63 2.65
CA ALA A 912 32.98 -31.37 1.77
C ALA A 912 31.82 -32.22 2.27
N HIS A 913 30.64 -31.61 2.46
CA HIS A 913 29.36 -32.18 2.94
C HIS A 913 28.99 -31.86 4.38
N ARG A 914 28.65 -30.60 4.66
CA ARG A 914 27.64 -30.25 5.69
C ARG A 914 26.82 -29.04 5.24
N VAL A 915 25.57 -29.27 4.85
CA VAL A 915 24.54 -28.24 4.85
C VAL A 915 23.98 -28.15 6.28
N PRO A 916 23.88 -26.97 6.91
CA PRO A 916 23.34 -26.88 8.27
C PRO A 916 21.81 -27.02 8.24
N LEU A 917 21.29 -28.11 8.81
CA LEU A 917 19.85 -28.33 8.99
C LEU A 917 19.32 -27.59 10.23
N ASN A 918 18.09 -27.09 10.09
CA ASN A 918 17.35 -26.34 11.10
C ASN A 918 17.08 -27.18 12.39
N PRO A 919 17.43 -26.69 13.59
CA PRO A 919 17.29 -27.42 14.86
C PRO A 919 15.84 -27.71 15.29
N ALA A 920 14.82 -27.21 14.59
CA ALA A 920 13.41 -27.45 14.91
C ALA A 920 12.96 -28.92 14.73
N TRP A 921 13.71 -29.75 14.01
CA TRP A 921 13.32 -31.13 13.67
C TRP A 921 13.85 -32.21 14.64
N ILE A 922 14.59 -31.82 15.67
CA ILE A 922 15.20 -32.72 16.67
C ILE A 922 14.15 -33.39 17.59
N ARG A 923 12.87 -33.01 17.51
CA ARG A 923 11.79 -33.55 18.36
C ARG A 923 11.23 -34.92 17.96
N PHE A 924 11.64 -35.51 16.83
CA PHE A 924 11.16 -36.82 16.37
C PHE A 924 12.17 -37.97 16.49
N ARG A 925 13.14 -37.85 17.41
CA ARG A 925 14.09 -38.93 17.67
C ARG A 925 13.60 -39.76 18.86
N GLY A 926 12.83 -40.83 18.60
CA GLY A 926 12.33 -41.68 19.69
C GLY A 926 11.62 -42.97 19.29
N GLU A 927 10.59 -42.96 18.44
CA GLU A 927 9.75 -44.15 18.23
C GLU A 927 9.13 -44.15 16.82
N MET A 928 9.73 -44.88 15.87
CA MET A 928 9.07 -45.23 14.60
C MET A 928 9.44 -46.68 14.28
N GLY A 929 8.56 -47.61 14.64
CA GLY A 929 8.65 -49.01 14.22
C GLY A 929 8.45 -49.16 12.72
N SER A 930 8.99 -50.23 12.14
CA SER A 930 9.01 -50.51 10.69
C SER A 930 7.65 -50.45 9.98
N GLU A 931 6.54 -50.59 10.71
CA GLU A 931 5.18 -50.48 10.17
C GLU A 931 4.78 -49.04 9.82
N ALA A 932 5.27 -48.03 10.57
CA ALA A 932 4.95 -46.62 10.31
C ALA A 932 5.68 -46.07 9.05
N TYR A 933 6.80 -46.68 8.68
CA TYR A 933 7.59 -46.33 7.51
C TYR A 933 6.90 -46.80 6.20
N GLU A 934 6.34 -48.02 6.19
CA GLU A 934 5.62 -48.53 5.02
C GLU A 934 4.28 -47.81 4.77
N GLU A 935 3.58 -47.39 5.82
CA GLU A 935 2.33 -46.64 5.69
C GLU A 935 2.57 -45.21 5.15
N MET A 936 3.69 -44.60 5.52
CA MET A 936 4.06 -43.26 5.05
C MET A 936 4.44 -43.28 3.56
N LEU A 937 5.21 -44.27 3.10
CA LEU A 937 5.57 -44.43 1.68
C LEU A 937 4.35 -44.66 0.75
N LYS A 938 3.26 -45.25 1.27
CA LYS A 938 1.99 -45.39 0.52
C LYS A 938 1.26 -44.07 0.32
N LYS A 939 1.37 -43.15 1.29
CA LYS A 939 0.74 -41.82 1.26
C LYS A 939 1.59 -40.76 0.54
N THR A 940 2.88 -41.02 0.32
CA THR A 940 3.77 -40.13 -0.43
C THR A 940 3.55 -40.24 -1.95
N PRO A 941 3.42 -39.11 -2.68
CA PRO A 941 3.37 -39.09 -4.14
C PRO A 941 4.61 -39.77 -4.77
N ALA A 942 4.43 -40.46 -5.90
CA ALA A 942 5.45 -41.36 -6.48
C ALA A 942 6.80 -40.67 -6.76
N GLU A 943 6.74 -39.38 -7.07
CA GLU A 943 7.86 -38.50 -7.45
C GLU A 943 8.86 -38.29 -6.29
N TYR A 944 8.38 -38.42 -5.05
CA TYR A 944 9.19 -38.16 -3.85
C TYR A 944 9.52 -39.42 -3.04
N ARG A 945 9.02 -40.59 -3.46
CA ARG A 945 9.25 -41.85 -2.73
C ARG A 945 10.72 -42.24 -2.70
N GLU A 946 11.45 -42.08 -3.81
CA GLU A 946 12.89 -42.38 -3.87
C GLU A 946 13.72 -41.44 -2.98
N LEU A 947 13.35 -40.16 -2.92
CA LEU A 947 14.05 -39.18 -2.08
C LEU A 947 13.84 -39.47 -0.59
N VAL A 948 12.59 -39.78 -0.21
CA VAL A 948 12.24 -40.17 1.16
C VAL A 948 12.90 -41.51 1.52
N LYS A 949 12.96 -42.46 0.58
CA LYS A 949 13.61 -43.76 0.82
C LYS A 949 15.10 -43.61 1.06
N ARG A 950 15.82 -42.83 0.24
CA ARG A 950 17.25 -42.51 0.42
C ARG A 950 17.53 -41.78 1.73
N TYR A 951 16.67 -40.84 2.12
CA TYR A 951 16.82 -40.10 3.37
C TYR A 951 16.73 -41.00 4.62
N PHE A 952 15.82 -41.98 4.62
CA PHE A 952 15.69 -42.93 5.72
C PHE A 952 16.76 -44.03 5.71
N GLU A 953 17.27 -44.42 4.53
CA GLU A 953 18.43 -45.31 4.41
C GLU A 953 19.73 -44.65 4.93
N GLU A 954 19.89 -43.33 4.76
CA GLU A 954 21.00 -42.59 5.38
C GLU A 954 20.88 -42.49 6.91
N LEU A 955 19.68 -42.23 7.44
CA LEU A 955 19.42 -42.23 8.88
C LEU A 955 19.67 -43.61 9.53
N ALA A 956 19.35 -44.70 8.84
CA ALA A 956 19.66 -46.06 9.31
C ALA A 956 21.17 -46.36 9.28
N ARG A 957 21.91 -45.75 8.34
CA ARG A 957 23.38 -45.86 8.23
C ARG A 957 24.11 -45.11 9.35
N GLU A 958 23.60 -43.95 9.78
CA GLU A 958 24.16 -43.18 10.90
C GLU A 958 23.87 -43.84 12.27
N GLY A 959 22.76 -44.58 12.41
CA GLY A 959 22.44 -45.31 13.63
C GLY A 959 23.30 -46.57 13.90
N GLY A 960 23.92 -47.14 12.87
CA GLY A 960 24.76 -48.34 12.98
C GLY A 960 26.20 -48.11 13.45
N GLY A 961 26.65 -46.85 13.53
CA GLY A 961 28.05 -46.50 13.83
C GLY A 961 28.44 -46.51 15.31
N GLN A 962 27.49 -46.56 16.25
CA GLN A 962 27.76 -46.45 17.69
C GLN A 962 27.88 -47.79 18.43
N GLN A 963 28.44 -48.83 17.79
CA GLN A 963 28.70 -50.10 18.50
C GLN A 963 30.14 -50.63 18.48
N LYS A 964 31.13 -49.88 17.96
CA LYS A 964 32.54 -50.18 18.24
C LYS A 964 33.38 -48.91 18.37
N GLN A 965 33.93 -48.78 19.59
CA GLN A 965 34.96 -47.86 20.09
C GLN A 965 34.48 -46.50 20.59
#